data_AF-A0A931RBE5-F1
#
_entry.id   AF-A0A931RBE5-F1
#
_cell.length_a   1.000
_cell.length_b   1.000
_cell.length_c   1.000
_cell.angle_alpha   90.00
_cell.angle_beta   90.00
_cell.angle_gamma   90.00
#
_symmetry.space_group_name_H-M   'P 1'
#
loop_
_entity.id
_entity.type
_entity.pdbx_description
1 polymer ?
#
loop_
_entity_poly.entity_id
_entity_poly.type
_entity_poly.pdbx_seq_one_letter_code
_entity_poly.pdbx_strand_id
1 'polypeptide(L)'
;MDLLEDRLVTFTQSQQFSGIEPRVLHAIKLRFIDTIGCALAGYNEGPAKIARHLASQVRSTVEAGVIGSAGKSSPEMAAFANTTMIRCLDLNDDYFGKDGPHPSDLIGAVLAAADAAHADGTWFITSVAVAYEVLCTLVDTVGIRERGWDYVTYSSLAAALGAAKAFKLSQSALRDSLSLAVTANVALGQTRLGELSMWKGMASANACRNGIFACLLAQAGVSGPYLSFEGKSGFVQQISGPLDLSRLGASPLRAGIVYLKKWPVFYSAQAAVDAAMKLREKVQPREIKSLVVASYKRLLGRGATDAEKWAPKSRETADHSVPFCVAVALLDGDITSHTFASERFLDQDAIELMAKITLREDPEFTKQYPKRWNCRMVVETFAGVRHEVHVAYPKGHPENPFSDTEVEEKFIRLAQPLLGMVSSIMAGKIHDVIVIGAGNAGLSAALAARQAETSVLLLDKCPKSVRGGNTRFSGGGFRFTYSSLDDMRPMLPGLTDEEAAKMEVGTYSSAEFFEDVMQVTEYAADKKLTNILVDQSYATVRWLTDLNVKWILSTSTHAVKMGEKIKFPSGRVISVNDGGLGLVEMLFPTAENKGVEIIYEAKATGLIVDKKGKVAGVRVQTRDGWVDFKSRAVVLAAGGFEANPEMRARYLGTGWDLVKVRGSRYNSGEVLSFALGLGAQPIGHWSGCHAVLVDAKAPDVECAYEHRYSYPYGIMVDINGKRFADEGEDFFSYTYAKCGREVLRLPWRTAYQIFDSKTRPLLRSEYNRGFHVFADTIEALAKKLPGLDWENVVKTVSAFNDAVNDAPFDPSKHDGKCTQGIAPMKSNWAQRLDTPPFYAFPVTCGITFTFGGVG
;
A
#
# COMPACT_ATOMS: atom_id res chain seq x y z
N MET A 1 -50.05 18.17 32.81
CA MET A 1 -49.69 17.29 31.69
C MET A 1 -48.40 17.84 31.12
N ASP A 2 -47.38 17.01 30.96
CA ASP A 2 -46.08 17.40 30.42
C ASP A 2 -46.13 17.26 28.89
N LEU A 3 -46.26 18.37 28.18
CA LEU A 3 -46.52 18.38 26.73
C LEU A 3 -45.29 17.94 25.93
N LEU A 4 -44.09 18.20 26.44
CA LEU A 4 -42.84 17.81 25.80
C LEU A 4 -42.62 16.30 25.91
N GLU A 5 -42.85 15.75 27.10
CA GLU A 5 -42.81 14.30 27.33
C GLU A 5 -43.85 13.59 26.46
N ASP A 6 -45.10 14.06 26.45
CA ASP A 6 -46.18 13.51 25.62
C ASP A 6 -45.80 13.44 24.15
N ARG A 7 -45.16 14.49 23.63
CA ARG A 7 -44.77 14.57 22.23
C ARG A 7 -43.66 13.59 21.87
N LEU A 8 -42.65 13.45 22.72
CA LEU A 8 -41.55 12.49 22.53
C LEU A 8 -42.04 11.04 22.59
N VAL A 9 -42.91 10.73 23.56
CA VAL A 9 -43.55 9.42 23.73
C VAL A 9 -44.41 9.09 22.50
N THR A 10 -45.28 10.01 22.09
CA THR A 10 -46.17 9.84 20.93
C THR A 10 -45.39 9.63 19.63
N PHE A 11 -44.35 10.44 19.39
CA PHE A 11 -43.48 10.29 18.24
C PHE A 11 -42.82 8.90 18.21
N THR A 12 -42.23 8.47 19.34
CA THR A 12 -41.54 7.17 19.44
C THR A 12 -42.48 6.01 19.14
N GLN A 13 -43.71 6.05 19.66
CA GLN A 13 -44.69 5.01 19.40
C GLN A 13 -45.18 4.98 17.95
N SER A 14 -45.39 6.15 17.34
CA SER A 14 -45.94 6.25 15.99
C SER A 14 -44.97 5.81 14.89
N GLN A 15 -43.65 5.81 15.14
CA GLN A 15 -42.68 5.40 14.13
C GLN A 15 -42.81 3.92 13.74
N GLN A 16 -42.81 3.64 12.45
CA GLN A 16 -42.90 2.31 11.85
C GLN A 16 -41.85 2.19 10.74
N PHE A 17 -41.31 0.98 10.54
CA PHE A 17 -40.30 0.73 9.51
C PHE A 17 -40.76 1.16 8.10
N SER A 18 -42.02 0.88 7.76
CA SER A 18 -42.61 1.24 6.47
C SER A 18 -42.76 2.76 6.25
N GLY A 19 -42.70 3.55 7.32
CA GLY A 19 -42.74 5.02 7.25
C GLY A 19 -41.37 5.67 7.02
N ILE A 20 -40.28 4.89 7.05
CA ILE A 20 -38.93 5.41 6.84
C ILE A 20 -38.69 5.56 5.34
N GLU A 21 -38.42 6.78 4.89
CA GLU A 21 -38.08 7.06 3.49
C GLU A 21 -36.89 6.21 3.02
N PRO A 22 -36.89 5.69 1.77
CA PRO A 22 -35.81 4.83 1.26
C PRO A 22 -34.41 5.43 1.39
N ARG A 23 -34.26 6.75 1.18
CA ARG A 23 -32.98 7.46 1.34
C ARG A 23 -32.49 7.48 2.79
N VAL A 24 -33.41 7.60 3.76
CA VAL A 24 -33.09 7.58 5.19
C VAL A 24 -32.74 6.17 5.62
N LEU A 25 -33.49 5.16 5.14
CA LEU A 25 -33.19 3.76 5.36
C LEU A 25 -31.78 3.40 4.86
N HIS A 26 -31.43 3.85 3.65
CA HIS A 26 -30.08 3.68 3.10
C HIS A 26 -29.01 4.34 3.98
N ALA A 27 -29.25 5.60 4.37
CA ALA A 27 -28.33 6.32 5.25
C ALA A 27 -28.10 5.61 6.59
N ILE A 28 -29.16 5.09 7.23
CA ILE A 28 -29.04 4.32 8.49
C ILE A 28 -28.19 3.07 8.30
N LYS A 29 -28.36 2.33 7.19
CA LYS A 29 -27.53 1.15 6.88
C LYS A 29 -26.06 1.52 6.73
N LEU A 30 -25.76 2.60 6.00
CA LEU A 30 -24.39 3.10 5.86
C LEU A 30 -23.80 3.53 7.21
N ARG A 31 -24.58 4.23 8.06
CA ARG A 31 -24.12 4.61 9.40
C ARG A 31 -23.88 3.40 10.27
N PHE A 32 -24.70 2.36 10.18
CA PHE A 32 -24.47 1.11 10.91
C PHE A 32 -23.14 0.47 10.51
N ILE A 33 -22.87 0.32 9.20
CA ILE A 33 -21.60 -0.24 8.70
C ILE A 33 -20.41 0.60 9.19
N ASP A 34 -20.48 1.92 9.03
CA ASP A 34 -19.45 2.84 9.50
C ASP A 34 -19.19 2.71 11.01
N THR A 35 -20.26 2.66 11.79
CA THR A 35 -20.23 2.56 13.26
C THR A 35 -19.58 1.26 13.72
N ILE A 36 -19.90 0.13 13.08
CA ILE A 36 -19.24 -1.15 13.39
C ILE A 36 -17.75 -1.07 13.03
N GLY A 37 -17.40 -0.48 11.88
CA GLY A 37 -16.00 -0.23 11.52
C GLY A 37 -15.25 0.57 12.60
N CYS A 38 -15.84 1.67 13.07
CA CYS A 38 -15.30 2.47 14.16
C CYS A 38 -15.14 1.66 15.46
N ALA A 39 -16.13 0.84 15.82
CA ALA A 39 -16.06 -0.02 17.00
C ALA A 39 -14.90 -1.03 16.93
N LEU A 40 -14.71 -1.67 15.77
CA LEU A 40 -13.63 -2.64 15.56
C LEU A 40 -12.25 -1.97 15.62
N ALA A 41 -12.10 -0.80 15.01
CA ALA A 41 -10.86 -0.03 15.13
C ALA A 41 -10.59 0.43 16.57
N GLY A 42 -11.64 0.82 17.30
CA GLY A 42 -11.55 1.23 18.70
C GLY A 42 -11.33 0.07 19.67
N TYR A 43 -11.42 -1.18 19.22
CA TYR A 43 -11.38 -2.36 20.09
C TYR A 43 -10.11 -2.41 20.95
N ASN A 44 -8.93 -2.10 20.40
CA ASN A 44 -7.69 -2.21 21.18
C ASN A 44 -7.30 -0.96 21.97
N GLU A 45 -8.13 0.10 21.94
CA GLU A 45 -7.89 1.34 22.65
C GLU A 45 -8.07 1.17 24.17
N GLY A 46 -7.32 1.95 24.95
CA GLY A 46 -7.33 1.90 26.42
C GLY A 46 -8.73 1.99 27.04
N PRO A 47 -9.52 3.04 26.73
CA PRO A 47 -10.89 3.18 27.24
C PRO A 47 -11.79 1.98 26.89
N ALA A 48 -11.67 1.46 25.67
CA ALA A 48 -12.45 0.33 25.20
C ALA A 48 -12.10 -0.97 25.91
N LYS A 49 -10.81 -1.25 26.14
CA LYS A 49 -10.34 -2.41 26.93
C LYS A 49 -10.92 -2.38 28.35
N ILE A 50 -10.88 -1.21 29.00
CA ILE A 50 -11.44 -1.03 30.35
C ILE A 50 -12.96 -1.28 30.34
N ALA A 51 -13.68 -0.67 29.40
CA ALA A 51 -15.14 -0.83 29.32
C ALA A 51 -15.56 -2.29 29.05
N ARG A 52 -14.85 -2.99 28.15
CA ARG A 52 -15.09 -4.43 27.90
C ARG A 52 -14.76 -5.30 29.10
N HIS A 53 -13.67 -5.00 29.82
CA HIS A 53 -13.32 -5.72 31.03
C HIS A 53 -14.44 -5.61 32.08
N LEU A 54 -14.93 -4.41 32.34
CA LEU A 54 -16.06 -4.19 33.26
C LEU A 54 -17.32 -4.93 32.80
N ALA A 55 -17.67 -4.85 31.51
CA ALA A 55 -18.82 -5.59 30.98
C ALA A 55 -18.67 -7.10 31.16
N SER A 56 -17.46 -7.66 31.02
CA SER A 56 -17.21 -9.10 31.16
C SER A 56 -17.42 -9.63 32.59
N GLN A 57 -17.41 -8.75 33.59
CA GLN A 57 -17.61 -9.09 35.00
C GLN A 57 -19.09 -9.17 35.39
N VAL A 58 -19.99 -8.68 34.54
CA VAL A 58 -21.43 -8.64 34.82
C VAL A 58 -22.12 -9.85 34.17
N ARG A 59 -23.06 -10.44 34.89
CA ARG A 59 -23.93 -11.53 34.45
C ARG A 59 -25.37 -11.09 34.61
N SER A 60 -26.23 -11.46 33.67
CA SER A 60 -27.64 -11.10 33.64
C SER A 60 -28.42 -12.23 32.98
N THR A 61 -29.71 -12.38 33.31
CA THR A 61 -30.62 -13.30 32.62
C THR A 61 -31.12 -12.71 31.30
N VAL A 62 -31.13 -11.39 31.19
CA VAL A 62 -31.34 -10.64 29.95
C VAL A 62 -29.97 -10.22 29.46
N GLU A 63 -29.47 -10.85 28.40
CA GLU A 63 -28.09 -10.67 27.94
C GLU A 63 -28.01 -9.95 26.61
N ALA A 64 -26.94 -9.17 26.41
CA ALA A 64 -26.58 -8.56 25.14
C ALA A 64 -25.09 -8.77 24.84
N GLY A 65 -24.75 -8.89 23.57
CA GLY A 65 -23.40 -9.12 23.06
C GLY A 65 -22.51 -7.86 23.10
N VAL A 66 -21.21 -8.09 23.29
CA VAL A 66 -20.17 -7.07 23.18
C VAL A 66 -19.44 -7.23 21.83
N ILE A 67 -19.47 -6.18 21.00
CA ILE A 67 -18.92 -6.17 19.63
C ILE A 67 -17.46 -6.65 19.62
N GLY A 68 -17.13 -7.52 18.67
CA GLY A 68 -15.77 -8.05 18.51
C GLY A 68 -15.36 -9.08 19.57
N SER A 69 -16.28 -9.56 20.40
CA SER A 69 -16.03 -10.59 21.41
C SER A 69 -17.11 -11.66 21.41
N ALA A 70 -16.79 -12.85 21.91
CA ALA A 70 -17.79 -13.89 22.19
C ALA A 70 -18.54 -13.67 23.52
N GLY A 71 -18.20 -12.61 24.26
CA GLY A 71 -18.75 -12.32 25.58
C GLY A 71 -20.11 -11.63 25.52
N LYS A 72 -20.95 -11.93 26.51
CA LYS A 72 -22.21 -11.24 26.78
C LYS A 72 -22.19 -10.56 28.14
N SER A 73 -23.06 -9.57 28.32
CA SER A 73 -23.23 -8.82 29.56
C SER A 73 -24.70 -8.42 29.76
N SER A 74 -25.02 -7.67 30.82
CA SER A 74 -26.31 -6.99 30.92
C SER A 74 -26.45 -5.94 29.81
N PRO A 75 -27.67 -5.58 29.39
CA PRO A 75 -27.88 -4.71 28.23
C PRO A 75 -27.22 -3.33 28.38
N GLU A 76 -27.27 -2.75 29.58
CA GLU A 76 -26.67 -1.46 29.89
C GLU A 76 -25.13 -1.50 29.91
N MET A 77 -24.54 -2.62 30.32
CA MET A 77 -23.08 -2.80 30.32
C MET A 77 -22.54 -3.16 28.94
N ALA A 78 -23.28 -3.93 28.15
CA ALA A 78 -22.98 -4.15 26.74
C ALA A 78 -23.07 -2.83 25.96
N ALA A 79 -24.11 -2.02 26.19
CA ALA A 79 -24.26 -0.69 25.60
C ALA A 79 -23.06 0.22 25.96
N PHE A 80 -22.63 0.21 27.22
CA PHE A 80 -21.44 0.96 27.65
C PHE A 80 -20.18 0.54 26.91
N ALA A 81 -19.89 -0.76 26.83
CA ALA A 81 -18.71 -1.29 26.15
C ALA A 81 -18.74 -0.99 24.64
N ASN A 82 -19.86 -1.27 23.98
CA ASN A 82 -20.05 -1.08 22.54
C ASN A 82 -19.92 0.40 22.17
N THR A 83 -20.59 1.28 22.90
CA THR A 83 -20.56 2.73 22.63
C THR A 83 -19.18 3.32 22.93
N THR A 84 -18.47 2.82 23.95
CA THR A 84 -17.08 3.25 24.21
C THR A 84 -16.17 2.92 23.02
N MET A 85 -16.29 1.72 22.45
CA MET A 85 -15.54 1.31 21.26
C MET A 85 -15.84 2.19 20.04
N ILE A 86 -17.12 2.51 19.82
CA ILE A 86 -17.55 3.39 18.72
C ILE A 86 -16.92 4.77 18.86
N ARG A 87 -16.92 5.32 20.09
CA ARG A 87 -16.63 6.73 20.34
C ARG A 87 -15.15 7.04 20.57
N CYS A 88 -14.36 6.11 21.13
CA CYS A 88 -13.03 6.42 21.69
C CYS A 88 -12.02 6.98 20.67
N LEU A 89 -12.18 6.66 19.38
CA LEU A 89 -11.31 7.16 18.30
C LEU A 89 -11.73 8.51 17.70
N ASP A 90 -12.88 9.06 18.11
CA ASP A 90 -13.45 10.26 17.47
C ASP A 90 -13.68 10.11 15.96
N LEU A 91 -13.85 8.89 15.45
CA LEU A 91 -13.93 8.59 14.01
C LEU A 91 -15.38 8.33 13.53
N ASN A 92 -16.32 8.26 14.45
CA ASN A 92 -17.72 8.03 14.18
C ASN A 92 -18.43 9.30 13.69
N ASP A 93 -19.71 9.18 13.33
CA ASP A 93 -20.47 10.26 12.69
C ASP A 93 -20.63 11.52 13.57
N ASP A 94 -21.05 12.61 12.95
CA ASP A 94 -21.31 13.89 13.59
C ASP A 94 -22.62 14.50 13.05
N TYR A 95 -23.24 15.33 13.86
CA TYR A 95 -24.34 16.22 13.47
C TYR A 95 -24.10 17.62 14.00
N PHE A 96 -24.58 18.66 13.31
CA PHE A 96 -24.32 20.05 13.69
C PHE A 96 -25.61 20.88 13.70
N GLY A 97 -26.19 21.02 14.91
CA GLY A 97 -27.23 21.99 15.23
C GLY A 97 -26.66 23.17 16.03
N LYS A 98 -27.37 23.62 17.07
CA LYS A 98 -26.81 24.57 18.06
C LYS A 98 -25.70 23.93 18.90
N ASP A 99 -25.79 22.63 19.09
CA ASP A 99 -24.70 21.79 19.59
C ASP A 99 -24.24 20.76 18.54
N GLY A 100 -23.08 20.15 18.78
CA GLY A 100 -22.51 19.11 17.91
C GLY A 100 -22.44 17.76 18.62
N PRO A 101 -23.44 16.88 18.45
CA PRO A 101 -23.43 15.51 18.98
C PRO A 101 -22.88 14.48 17.98
N HIS A 102 -22.67 13.25 18.47
CA HIS A 102 -22.39 12.06 17.65
C HIS A 102 -23.57 11.07 17.72
N PRO A 103 -24.52 11.11 16.78
CA PRO A 103 -25.70 10.25 16.81
C PRO A 103 -25.40 8.74 16.78
N SER A 104 -24.31 8.31 16.13
CA SER A 104 -23.88 6.90 16.06
C SER A 104 -23.52 6.30 17.41
N ASP A 105 -23.27 7.11 18.44
CA ASP A 105 -23.15 6.60 19.81
C ASP A 105 -24.42 5.84 20.22
N LEU A 106 -25.59 6.29 19.76
CA LEU A 106 -26.88 5.67 20.04
C LEU A 106 -27.04 4.30 19.38
N ILE A 107 -26.32 4.02 18.29
CA ILE A 107 -26.34 2.70 17.64
C ILE A 107 -25.79 1.63 18.59
N GLY A 108 -24.72 1.93 19.34
CA GLY A 108 -24.17 0.99 20.33
C GLY A 108 -25.18 0.63 21.43
N ALA A 109 -25.94 1.62 21.88
CA ALA A 109 -27.00 1.46 22.88
C ALA A 109 -28.20 0.66 22.33
N VAL A 110 -28.72 1.08 21.18
CA VAL A 110 -29.87 0.46 20.53
C VAL A 110 -29.56 -0.96 20.08
N LEU A 111 -28.33 -1.25 19.65
CA LEU A 111 -27.91 -2.61 19.29
C LEU A 111 -27.95 -3.54 20.50
N ALA A 112 -27.44 -3.09 21.65
CA ALA A 112 -27.49 -3.89 22.88
C ALA A 112 -28.93 -4.13 23.35
N ALA A 113 -29.79 -3.11 23.29
CA ALA A 113 -31.21 -3.26 23.61
C ALA A 113 -31.95 -4.19 22.63
N ALA A 114 -31.68 -4.06 21.33
CA ALA A 114 -32.27 -4.89 20.29
C ALA A 114 -31.86 -6.36 20.42
N ASP A 115 -30.57 -6.63 20.71
CA ASP A 115 -30.07 -7.98 20.96
C ASP A 115 -30.73 -8.62 22.18
N ALA A 116 -30.78 -7.88 23.29
CA ALA A 116 -31.48 -8.29 24.52
C ALA A 116 -32.98 -8.54 24.32
N ALA A 117 -33.62 -7.79 23.42
CA ALA A 117 -35.03 -7.95 23.06
C ALA A 117 -35.29 -9.01 21.97
N HIS A 118 -34.24 -9.61 21.40
CA HIS A 118 -34.30 -10.45 20.21
C HIS A 118 -35.07 -9.79 19.04
N ALA A 119 -34.83 -8.49 18.86
CA ALA A 119 -35.47 -7.70 17.81
C ALA A 119 -34.84 -7.99 16.43
N ASP A 120 -35.68 -8.01 15.40
CA ASP A 120 -35.21 -8.13 14.01
C ASP A 120 -34.65 -6.81 13.46
N GLY A 121 -34.07 -6.87 12.26
CA GLY A 121 -33.47 -5.70 11.61
C GLY A 121 -34.43 -4.54 11.36
N THR A 122 -35.74 -4.79 11.19
CA THR A 122 -36.73 -3.72 10.97
C THR A 122 -37.00 -2.94 12.24
N TRP A 123 -37.08 -3.63 13.38
CA TRP A 123 -37.18 -3.02 14.70
C TRP A 123 -35.90 -2.27 15.07
N PHE A 124 -34.73 -2.87 14.85
CA PHE A 124 -33.44 -2.22 15.09
C PHE A 124 -33.33 -0.90 14.31
N ILE A 125 -33.59 -0.90 13.00
CA ILE A 125 -33.50 0.31 12.17
C ILE A 125 -34.50 1.37 12.62
N THR A 126 -35.73 0.98 12.97
CA THR A 126 -36.76 1.92 13.45
C THR A 126 -36.34 2.57 14.77
N SER A 127 -35.74 1.79 15.68
CA SER A 127 -35.22 2.30 16.95
C SER A 127 -34.04 3.26 16.76
N VAL A 128 -33.13 2.98 15.82
CA VAL A 128 -32.05 3.91 15.44
C VAL A 128 -32.62 5.21 14.87
N ALA A 129 -33.62 5.13 13.99
CA ALA A 129 -34.27 6.31 13.42
C ALA A 129 -34.90 7.20 14.49
N VAL A 130 -35.60 6.61 15.47
CA VAL A 130 -36.17 7.33 16.63
C VAL A 130 -35.07 8.03 17.42
N ALA A 131 -34.02 7.28 17.79
CA ALA A 131 -32.95 7.79 18.64
C ALA A 131 -32.22 8.97 17.97
N TYR A 132 -31.88 8.84 16.68
CA TYR A 132 -31.27 9.90 15.89
C TYR A 132 -32.17 11.13 15.80
N GLU A 133 -33.44 10.93 15.46
CA GLU A 133 -34.38 12.04 15.27
C GLU A 133 -34.57 12.85 16.55
N VAL A 134 -34.70 12.19 17.70
CA VAL A 134 -34.83 12.86 19.00
C VAL A 134 -33.58 13.66 19.34
N LEU A 135 -32.40 13.03 19.30
CA LEU A 135 -31.14 13.69 19.65
C LEU A 135 -30.89 14.91 18.77
N CYS A 136 -30.98 14.73 17.45
CA CYS A 136 -30.72 15.78 16.48
C CYS A 136 -31.76 16.91 16.59
N THR A 137 -33.03 16.61 16.88
CA THR A 137 -34.04 17.65 17.13
C THR A 137 -33.72 18.47 18.38
N LEU A 138 -33.37 17.82 19.49
CA LEU A 138 -33.05 18.52 20.74
C LEU A 138 -31.88 19.50 20.57
N VAL A 139 -30.81 19.08 19.87
CA VAL A 139 -29.65 19.96 19.62
C VAL A 139 -29.90 21.03 18.57
N ASP A 140 -30.86 20.86 17.65
CA ASP A 140 -31.30 21.94 16.76
C ASP A 140 -32.00 23.05 17.56
N THR A 141 -32.75 22.64 18.59
CA THR A 141 -33.60 23.52 19.36
C THR A 141 -32.83 24.31 20.40
N VAL A 142 -32.01 23.67 21.24
CA VAL A 142 -31.16 24.38 22.23
C VAL A 142 -29.78 23.71 22.36
N GLY A 143 -28.73 24.53 22.38
CA GLY A 143 -27.41 24.10 22.84
C GLY A 143 -27.27 24.29 24.35
N ILE A 144 -26.83 23.26 25.07
CA ILE A 144 -26.73 23.26 26.54
C ILE A 144 -25.28 23.39 27.03
N ARG A 145 -24.30 23.29 26.14
CA ARG A 145 -22.89 23.48 26.49
C ARG A 145 -22.57 24.87 27.03
N GLU A 146 -23.15 25.92 26.44
CA GLU A 146 -22.99 27.30 26.92
C GLU A 146 -23.61 27.51 28.32
N ARG A 147 -24.46 26.58 28.76
CA ARG A 147 -25.09 26.58 30.08
C ARG A 147 -24.35 25.71 31.10
N GLY A 148 -23.19 25.16 30.73
CA GLY A 148 -22.34 24.35 31.61
C GLY A 148 -22.58 22.84 31.54
N TRP A 149 -23.43 22.35 30.63
CA TRP A 149 -23.80 20.93 30.53
C TRP A 149 -23.27 20.28 29.25
N ASP A 150 -22.87 19.01 29.30
CA ASP A 150 -22.47 18.28 28.08
C ASP A 150 -23.71 17.80 27.30
N TYR A 151 -23.63 17.83 25.97
CA TYR A 151 -24.73 17.44 25.07
C TYR A 151 -25.16 15.98 25.26
N VAL A 152 -24.29 15.13 25.84
CA VAL A 152 -24.61 13.72 26.13
C VAL A 152 -25.79 13.58 27.09
N THR A 153 -26.17 14.66 27.79
CA THR A 153 -27.45 14.75 28.52
C THR A 153 -28.64 14.52 27.59
N TYR A 154 -28.59 14.96 26.33
CA TYR A 154 -29.60 14.60 25.33
C TYR A 154 -29.45 13.17 24.81
N SER A 155 -28.22 12.65 24.76
CA SER A 155 -27.96 11.26 24.35
C SER A 155 -28.60 10.25 25.30
N SER A 156 -28.67 10.52 26.61
CA SER A 156 -29.36 9.62 27.55
C SER A 156 -30.87 9.51 27.26
N LEU A 157 -31.52 10.63 26.92
CA LEU A 157 -32.94 10.67 26.54
C LEU A 157 -33.19 9.92 25.24
N ALA A 158 -32.37 10.20 24.22
CA ALA A 158 -32.47 9.56 22.92
C ALA A 158 -32.20 8.05 23.00
N ALA A 159 -31.21 7.64 23.81
CA ALA A 159 -30.91 6.24 24.06
C ALA A 159 -32.08 5.53 24.76
N ALA A 160 -32.70 6.16 25.77
CA ALA A 160 -33.88 5.62 26.44
C ALA A 160 -35.04 5.41 25.48
N LEU A 161 -35.37 6.38 24.62
CA LEU A 161 -36.47 6.25 23.66
C LEU A 161 -36.18 5.20 22.57
N GLY A 162 -34.96 5.17 22.03
CA GLY A 162 -34.54 4.16 21.06
C GLY A 162 -34.55 2.75 21.64
N ALA A 163 -34.05 2.59 22.87
CA ALA A 163 -34.05 1.30 23.56
C ALA A 163 -35.45 0.85 23.96
N ALA A 164 -36.29 1.75 24.46
CA ALA A 164 -37.68 1.45 24.77
C ALA A 164 -38.47 1.02 23.52
N LYS A 165 -38.16 1.60 22.35
CA LYS A 165 -38.69 1.13 21.05
C LYS A 165 -38.21 -0.28 20.73
N ALA A 166 -36.94 -0.60 20.95
CA ALA A 166 -36.37 -1.94 20.73
C ALA A 166 -36.98 -2.99 21.68
N PHE A 167 -37.15 -2.66 22.96
CA PHE A 167 -37.81 -3.50 23.97
C PHE A 167 -39.34 -3.57 23.80
N LYS A 168 -39.93 -2.78 22.89
CA LYS A 168 -41.38 -2.70 22.64
C LYS A 168 -42.17 -2.34 23.91
N LEU A 169 -41.66 -1.38 24.68
CA LEU A 169 -42.34 -0.92 25.90
C LEU A 169 -43.73 -0.35 25.60
N SER A 170 -44.65 -0.54 26.54
CA SER A 170 -45.98 0.08 26.52
C SER A 170 -45.88 1.61 26.65
N GLN A 171 -46.96 2.34 26.36
CA GLN A 171 -46.95 3.81 26.43
C GLN A 171 -46.61 4.33 27.83
N SER A 172 -47.13 3.68 28.88
CA SER A 172 -46.83 4.03 30.26
C SER A 172 -45.37 3.75 30.61
N ALA A 173 -44.86 2.55 30.32
CA ALA A 173 -43.47 2.20 30.61
C ALA A 173 -42.47 3.04 29.80
N LEU A 174 -42.79 3.38 28.54
CA LEU A 174 -42.00 4.30 27.72
C LEU A 174 -41.92 5.70 28.35
N ARG A 175 -43.05 6.21 28.87
CA ARG A 175 -43.09 7.48 29.59
C ARG A 175 -42.23 7.41 30.84
N ASP A 176 -42.46 6.41 31.70
CA ASP A 176 -41.70 6.23 32.95
C ASP A 176 -40.19 6.15 32.67
N SER A 177 -39.79 5.41 31.63
CA SER A 177 -38.40 5.32 31.19
C SER A 177 -37.82 6.69 30.81
N LEU A 178 -38.58 7.52 30.09
CA LEU A 178 -38.13 8.85 29.68
C LEU A 178 -38.01 9.78 30.89
N SER A 179 -38.98 9.77 31.81
CA SER A 179 -38.96 10.59 33.03
C SER A 179 -37.78 10.19 33.94
N LEU A 180 -37.51 8.89 34.10
CA LEU A 180 -36.36 8.38 34.86
C LEU A 180 -35.03 8.79 34.22
N ALA A 181 -34.94 8.72 32.88
CA ALA A 181 -33.73 9.10 32.16
C ALA A 181 -33.39 10.57 32.34
N VAL A 182 -34.36 11.48 32.18
CA VAL A 182 -34.11 12.93 32.25
C VAL A 182 -33.81 13.44 33.64
N THR A 183 -34.45 12.88 34.67
CA THR A 183 -34.31 13.41 36.04
C THR A 183 -32.97 13.04 36.68
N ALA A 184 -32.41 11.88 36.38
CA ALA A 184 -31.23 11.36 37.08
C ALA A 184 -29.90 11.56 36.32
N ASN A 185 -29.91 11.90 35.03
CA ASN A 185 -28.73 11.76 34.16
C ASN A 185 -28.32 13.04 33.44
N VAL A 186 -27.82 13.99 34.22
CA VAL A 186 -27.27 15.26 33.71
C VAL A 186 -25.75 15.23 33.72
N ALA A 187 -25.11 15.52 32.58
CA ALA A 187 -23.66 15.50 32.44
C ALA A 187 -23.05 16.91 32.47
N LEU A 188 -21.97 17.10 33.21
CA LEU A 188 -21.24 18.37 33.28
C LEU A 188 -20.41 18.62 32.02
N GLY A 189 -20.38 19.88 31.57
CA GLY A 189 -19.64 20.34 30.39
C GLY A 189 -18.12 20.29 30.53
N GLN A 190 -17.60 20.18 31.76
CA GLN A 190 -16.16 20.10 32.06
C GLN A 190 -15.45 18.97 31.30
N THR A 191 -16.19 17.91 30.92
CA THR A 191 -15.74 16.79 30.07
C THR A 191 -15.05 17.21 28.76
N ARG A 192 -15.30 18.44 28.28
CA ARG A 192 -14.87 18.93 26.97
C ARG A 192 -13.92 20.14 27.04
N LEU A 193 -13.39 20.49 28.21
CA LEU A 193 -12.57 21.69 28.44
C LEU A 193 -11.22 21.34 29.06
N GLY A 194 -10.17 22.08 28.69
CA GLY A 194 -8.81 21.91 29.22
C GLY A 194 -8.12 20.63 28.74
N GLU A 195 -7.29 20.04 29.61
CA GLU A 195 -6.65 18.75 29.36
C GLU A 195 -7.68 17.62 29.37
N LEU A 196 -7.84 16.95 28.23
CA LEU A 196 -8.88 15.93 28.04
C LEU A 196 -8.41 14.57 28.55
N SER A 197 -9.23 13.93 29.40
CA SER A 197 -9.01 12.56 29.86
C SER A 197 -9.74 11.53 28.99
N MET A 198 -9.49 10.23 29.23
CA MET A 198 -10.22 9.12 28.61
C MET A 198 -11.75 9.27 28.70
N TRP A 199 -12.24 9.98 29.72
CA TRP A 199 -13.67 10.22 29.92
C TRP A 199 -14.34 10.90 28.73
N LYS A 200 -13.62 11.73 27.97
CA LYS A 200 -14.11 12.34 26.71
C LYS A 200 -14.63 11.28 25.73
N GLY A 201 -13.96 10.13 25.65
CA GLY A 201 -14.33 8.99 24.81
C GLY A 201 -15.39 8.06 25.43
N MET A 202 -15.73 8.23 26.71
CA MET A 202 -16.62 7.35 27.47
C MET A 202 -17.92 8.04 27.94
N ALA A 203 -17.97 9.38 27.95
CA ALA A 203 -19.08 10.14 28.49
C ALA A 203 -20.42 9.85 27.78
N SER A 204 -20.39 9.72 26.44
CA SER A 204 -21.59 9.37 25.66
C SER A 204 -22.01 7.92 25.90
N ALA A 205 -21.05 7.01 26.06
CA ALA A 205 -21.32 5.62 26.43
C ALA A 205 -21.98 5.50 27.80
N ASN A 206 -21.56 6.32 28.77
CA ASN A 206 -22.20 6.37 30.09
C ASN A 206 -23.63 6.93 30.00
N ALA A 207 -23.86 7.99 29.22
CA ALA A 207 -25.21 8.50 28.99
C ALA A 207 -26.12 7.45 28.33
N CYS A 208 -25.60 6.72 27.35
CA CYS A 208 -26.29 5.60 26.71
C CYS A 208 -26.63 4.49 27.70
N ARG A 209 -25.66 4.03 28.50
CA ARG A 209 -25.86 3.05 29.59
C ARG A 209 -27.00 3.46 30.51
N ASN A 210 -27.02 4.71 30.93
CA ASN A 210 -28.05 5.22 31.84
C ASN A 210 -29.44 5.27 31.19
N GLY A 211 -29.52 5.58 29.89
CA GLY A 211 -30.76 5.48 29.12
C GLY A 211 -31.30 4.05 29.05
N ILE A 212 -30.44 3.05 28.79
CA ILE A 212 -30.82 1.63 28.81
C ILE A 212 -31.30 1.20 30.20
N PHE A 213 -30.57 1.59 31.24
CA PHE A 213 -30.93 1.25 32.61
C PHE A 213 -32.30 1.82 33.01
N ALA A 214 -32.64 3.04 32.58
CA ALA A 214 -33.97 3.61 32.78
C ALA A 214 -35.08 2.77 32.10
N CYS A 215 -34.83 2.21 30.91
CA CYS A 215 -35.76 1.28 30.27
C CYS A 215 -35.96 0.00 31.09
N LEU A 216 -34.88 -0.57 31.63
CA LEU A 216 -34.94 -1.78 32.45
C LEU A 216 -35.73 -1.54 33.75
N LEU A 217 -35.55 -0.39 34.40
CA LEU A 217 -36.34 0.01 35.57
C LEU A 217 -37.83 0.12 35.23
N ALA A 218 -38.17 0.82 34.15
CA ALA A 218 -39.56 0.97 33.73
C ALA A 218 -40.20 -0.36 33.32
N GLN A 219 -39.43 -1.25 32.65
CA GLN A 219 -39.87 -2.60 32.31
C GLN A 219 -40.14 -3.45 33.55
N ALA A 220 -39.38 -3.24 34.63
CA ALA A 220 -39.61 -3.87 35.93
C ALA A 220 -40.76 -3.22 36.75
N GLY A 221 -41.39 -2.15 36.24
CA GLY A 221 -42.55 -1.50 36.85
C GLY A 221 -42.23 -0.28 37.72
N VAL A 222 -41.01 0.27 37.66
CA VAL A 222 -40.67 1.53 38.34
C VAL A 222 -41.31 2.70 37.61
N SER A 223 -42.15 3.47 38.31
CA SER A 223 -42.77 4.69 37.78
C SER A 223 -41.81 5.88 37.75
N GLY A 224 -41.95 6.75 36.77
CA GLY A 224 -41.17 7.97 36.60
C GLY A 224 -41.70 9.16 37.44
N PRO A 225 -40.85 10.18 37.72
CA PRO A 225 -41.30 11.40 38.39
C PRO A 225 -42.33 12.20 37.57
N TYR A 226 -43.28 12.85 38.26
CA TYR A 226 -44.31 13.68 37.63
C TYR A 226 -43.74 15.02 37.11
N LEU A 227 -44.07 15.38 35.85
CA LEU A 227 -43.63 16.61 35.17
C LEU A 227 -42.11 16.79 35.08
N SER A 228 -41.39 15.75 34.65
CA SER A 228 -39.93 15.77 34.60
C SER A 228 -39.32 16.79 33.62
N PHE A 229 -40.05 17.25 32.60
CA PHE A 229 -39.57 18.30 31.69
C PHE A 229 -40.06 19.69 32.13
N GLU A 230 -41.37 19.86 32.30
CA GLU A 230 -42.00 21.18 32.45
C GLU A 230 -42.28 21.59 33.91
N GLY A 231 -42.06 20.69 34.87
CA GLY A 231 -42.29 20.95 36.29
C GLY A 231 -41.40 22.06 36.87
N LYS A 232 -41.70 22.51 38.10
CA LYS A 232 -40.96 23.64 38.74
C LYS A 232 -39.44 23.42 38.83
N SER A 233 -39.02 22.16 39.01
CA SER A 233 -37.63 21.72 39.01
C SER A 233 -37.32 20.80 37.82
N GLY A 234 -38.10 20.92 36.74
CA GLY A 234 -37.99 20.11 35.54
C GLY A 234 -36.82 20.51 34.64
N PHE A 235 -36.55 19.67 33.66
CA PHE A 235 -35.43 19.82 32.74
C PHE A 235 -35.39 21.18 32.01
N VAL A 236 -36.55 21.72 31.64
CA VAL A 236 -36.65 23.02 30.95
C VAL A 236 -36.19 24.15 31.86
N GLN A 237 -36.59 24.14 33.13
CA GLN A 237 -36.28 25.18 34.09
C GLN A 237 -34.82 25.13 34.53
N GLN A 238 -34.26 23.93 34.69
CA GLN A 238 -32.92 23.76 35.26
C GLN A 238 -31.81 23.70 34.21
N ILE A 239 -32.07 23.13 33.04
CA ILE A 239 -31.02 22.75 32.08
C ILE A 239 -31.21 23.46 30.74
N SER A 240 -32.24 23.09 29.97
CA SER A 240 -32.33 23.48 28.57
C SER A 240 -32.84 24.90 28.35
N GLY A 241 -33.68 25.43 29.24
CA GLY A 241 -34.57 26.52 28.85
C GLY A 241 -35.62 26.03 27.82
N PRO A 242 -36.34 26.97 27.18
CA PRO A 242 -37.47 26.63 26.31
C PRO A 242 -37.07 25.67 25.17
N LEU A 243 -37.78 24.55 25.08
CA LEU A 243 -37.61 23.55 24.03
C LEU A 243 -38.79 23.61 23.06
N ASP A 244 -38.53 23.99 21.81
CA ASP A 244 -39.44 23.79 20.69
C ASP A 244 -39.19 22.43 20.00
N LEU A 245 -40.16 21.52 20.12
CA LEU A 245 -40.16 20.23 19.43
C LEU A 245 -41.06 20.23 18.17
N SER A 246 -41.47 21.40 17.66
CA SER A 246 -42.35 21.55 16.49
C SER A 246 -41.91 20.75 15.26
N ARG A 247 -40.58 20.60 15.09
CA ARG A 247 -39.95 19.90 13.96
C ARG A 247 -39.58 18.44 14.24
N LEU A 248 -39.98 17.87 15.38
CA LEU A 248 -39.75 16.46 15.67
C LEU A 248 -40.49 15.59 14.65
N GLY A 249 -39.77 14.73 13.94
CA GLY A 249 -40.34 13.85 12.91
C GLY A 249 -40.58 14.52 11.56
N ALA A 250 -40.01 15.71 11.34
CA ALA A 250 -40.06 16.37 10.03
C ALA A 250 -39.34 15.53 8.96
N SER A 251 -39.87 15.52 7.74
CA SER A 251 -39.27 14.78 6.61
C SER A 251 -38.18 15.62 5.91
N PRO A 252 -37.04 15.01 5.52
CA PRO A 252 -36.60 13.68 5.94
C PRO A 252 -36.16 13.65 7.41
N LEU A 253 -36.29 12.49 8.04
CA LEU A 253 -35.69 12.26 9.37
C LEU A 253 -34.19 12.55 9.32
N ARG A 254 -33.66 13.10 10.42
CA ARG A 254 -32.29 13.63 10.53
C ARG A 254 -31.20 12.57 10.37
N ALA A 255 -31.52 11.29 10.52
CA ALA A 255 -30.63 10.20 10.17
C ALA A 255 -30.18 10.21 8.69
N GLY A 256 -30.92 10.89 7.82
CA GLY A 256 -30.52 11.14 6.42
C GLY A 256 -29.53 12.31 6.22
N ILE A 257 -29.23 13.10 7.25
CA ILE A 257 -28.46 14.36 7.14
C ILE A 257 -27.35 14.40 8.21
N VAL A 258 -26.44 13.42 8.16
CA VAL A 258 -25.34 13.27 9.12
C VAL A 258 -23.97 13.23 8.43
N TYR A 259 -22.97 13.75 9.13
CA TYR A 259 -21.61 13.91 8.65
C TYR A 259 -20.80 12.67 9.00
N LEU A 260 -19.96 12.19 8.08
CA LEU A 260 -19.17 10.98 8.26
C LEU A 260 -17.69 11.35 8.24
N LYS A 261 -16.90 10.92 9.22
CA LYS A 261 -15.47 11.28 9.26
C LYS A 261 -14.64 10.39 8.37
N LYS A 262 -13.72 10.97 7.61
CA LYS A 262 -12.71 10.20 6.85
C LYS A 262 -11.51 9.85 7.71
N TRP A 263 -11.04 10.81 8.50
CA TRP A 263 -9.87 10.69 9.36
C TRP A 263 -10.25 10.75 10.85
N PRO A 264 -9.50 10.11 11.76
CA PRO A 264 -9.79 10.09 13.19
C PRO A 264 -9.32 11.39 13.87
N VAL A 265 -9.92 12.50 13.45
CA VAL A 265 -9.68 13.85 13.96
C VAL A 265 -11.01 14.52 14.26
N PHE A 266 -11.00 15.50 15.16
CA PHE A 266 -12.19 16.30 15.42
C PHE A 266 -12.74 16.89 14.12
N TYR A 267 -14.06 16.93 13.97
CA TYR A 267 -14.68 17.13 12.65
C TYR A 267 -14.24 18.44 11.95
N SER A 268 -14.01 19.51 12.71
CA SER A 268 -13.54 20.78 12.13
C SER A 268 -12.18 20.67 11.42
N ALA A 269 -11.32 19.72 11.78
CA ALA A 269 -10.07 19.49 11.07
C ALA A 269 -10.23 18.72 9.75
N GLN A 270 -11.38 18.10 9.45
CA GLN A 270 -11.54 17.28 8.23
C GLN A 270 -11.21 18.07 6.96
N ALA A 271 -11.67 19.34 6.86
CA ALA A 271 -11.37 20.20 5.72
C ALA A 271 -9.90 20.63 5.63
N ALA A 272 -9.24 20.79 6.78
CA ALA A 272 -7.82 21.11 6.81
C ALA A 272 -6.98 19.90 6.36
N VAL A 273 -7.32 18.69 6.82
CA VAL A 273 -6.64 17.46 6.37
C VAL A 273 -6.90 17.20 4.88
N ASP A 274 -8.14 17.36 4.41
CA ASP A 274 -8.47 17.23 2.97
C ASP A 274 -7.69 18.23 2.11
N ALA A 275 -7.61 19.50 2.54
CA ALA A 275 -6.79 20.50 1.87
C ALA A 275 -5.29 20.14 1.88
N ALA A 276 -4.76 19.61 3.00
CA ALA A 276 -3.38 19.15 3.08
C ALA A 276 -3.09 18.00 2.11
N MET A 277 -4.00 17.03 1.97
CA MET A 277 -3.84 15.93 1.00
C MET A 277 -3.78 16.44 -0.43
N LYS A 278 -4.67 17.38 -0.80
CA LYS A 278 -4.64 18.03 -2.13
C LYS A 278 -3.40 18.88 -2.37
N LEU A 279 -2.87 19.49 -1.31
CA LEU A 279 -1.65 20.28 -1.40
C LEU A 279 -0.43 19.38 -1.64
N ARG A 280 -0.40 18.20 -0.98
CA ARG A 280 0.67 17.21 -1.10
C ARG A 280 0.88 16.71 -2.54
N GLU A 281 -0.18 16.67 -3.35
CA GLU A 281 -0.10 16.34 -4.78
C GLU A 281 0.70 17.39 -5.59
N LYS A 282 0.87 18.60 -5.05
CA LYS A 282 1.51 19.74 -5.72
C LYS A 282 2.90 20.08 -5.18
N VAL A 283 3.21 19.75 -3.93
CA VAL A 283 4.46 20.13 -3.26
C VAL A 283 4.96 19.03 -2.33
N GLN A 284 6.26 18.77 -2.34
CA GLN A 284 6.88 17.86 -1.37
C GLN A 284 7.10 18.58 -0.03
N PRO A 285 6.92 17.92 1.13
CA PRO A 285 7.07 18.56 2.44
C PRO A 285 8.41 19.29 2.65
N ARG A 286 9.50 18.73 2.12
CA ARG A 286 10.85 19.32 2.20
C ARG A 286 11.01 20.64 1.44
N GLU A 287 10.14 20.91 0.47
CA GLU A 287 10.18 22.12 -0.37
C GLU A 287 9.48 23.30 0.30
N ILE A 288 8.69 23.05 1.36
CA ILE A 288 7.87 24.04 2.03
C ILE A 288 8.75 25.00 2.83
N LYS A 289 8.70 26.28 2.46
CA LYS A 289 9.30 27.40 3.19
C LYS A 289 8.31 27.97 4.20
N SER A 290 7.05 28.18 3.80
CA SER A 290 5.96 28.65 4.69
C SER A 290 4.60 28.11 4.22
N LEU A 291 3.66 27.94 5.16
CA LEU A 291 2.30 27.46 4.89
C LEU A 291 1.28 28.31 5.66
N VAL A 292 0.35 28.95 4.96
CA VAL A 292 -0.76 29.68 5.57
C VAL A 292 -2.04 28.87 5.45
N VAL A 293 -2.69 28.60 6.58
CA VAL A 293 -3.98 27.91 6.69
C VAL A 293 -5.05 28.93 7.13
N ALA A 294 -5.90 29.34 6.20
CA ALA A 294 -7.02 30.25 6.45
C ALA A 294 -8.33 29.47 6.61
N SER A 295 -9.04 29.66 7.72
CA SER A 295 -10.29 28.95 8.02
C SER A 295 -11.24 29.78 8.91
N TYR A 296 -12.33 29.18 9.39
CA TYR A 296 -13.38 29.83 10.17
C TYR A 296 -13.10 29.82 11.68
N LYS A 297 -13.68 30.79 12.41
CA LYS A 297 -13.46 31.03 13.85
C LYS A 297 -13.50 29.77 14.72
N ARG A 298 -14.48 28.88 14.50
CA ARG A 298 -14.66 27.67 15.33
C ARG A 298 -13.52 26.65 15.16
N LEU A 299 -12.95 26.51 13.97
CA LEU A 299 -11.78 25.64 13.76
C LEU A 299 -10.60 26.17 14.56
N LEU A 300 -10.29 27.46 14.40
CA LEU A 300 -9.17 28.09 15.11
C LEU A 300 -9.36 28.02 16.63
N GLY A 301 -10.54 28.42 17.10
CA GLY A 301 -10.90 28.47 18.52
C GLY A 301 -10.77 27.15 19.27
N ARG A 302 -10.83 26.00 18.57
CA ARG A 302 -10.69 24.66 19.18
C ARG A 302 -9.41 23.94 18.80
N GLY A 303 -8.82 24.28 17.66
CA GLY A 303 -7.76 23.53 17.02
C GLY A 303 -6.38 24.18 17.04
N ALA A 304 -6.30 25.45 17.49
CA ALA A 304 -5.10 26.27 17.32
C ALA A 304 -4.84 27.30 18.44
N THR A 305 -5.82 27.58 19.30
CA THR A 305 -5.71 28.68 20.28
C THR A 305 -4.75 28.38 21.42
N ASP A 306 -4.74 27.14 21.90
CA ASP A 306 -3.98 26.75 23.09
C ASP A 306 -2.55 26.34 22.71
N ALA A 307 -1.56 26.65 23.56
CA ALA A 307 -0.15 26.33 23.30
C ALA A 307 0.07 24.81 23.15
N GLU A 308 -0.72 24.01 23.86
CA GLU A 308 -0.75 22.56 23.82
C GLU A 308 -1.16 22.03 22.44
N LYS A 309 -1.92 22.80 21.64
CA LYS A 309 -2.21 22.43 20.24
C LYS A 309 -0.98 22.57 19.35
N TRP A 310 -0.03 23.45 19.69
CA TRP A 310 1.22 23.61 18.94
C TRP A 310 2.36 22.72 19.46
N ALA A 311 2.19 22.13 20.65
CA ALA A 311 3.10 21.15 21.23
C ALA A 311 2.31 20.04 21.96
N PRO A 312 1.54 19.21 21.23
CA PRO A 312 0.72 18.18 21.85
C PRO A 312 1.59 17.12 22.54
N LYS A 313 1.17 16.70 23.73
CA LYS A 313 1.86 15.67 24.55
C LYS A 313 1.01 14.41 24.80
N SER A 314 -0.23 14.42 24.32
CA SER A 314 -1.16 13.30 24.46
C SER A 314 -1.89 13.06 23.15
N ARG A 315 -2.38 11.82 23.01
CA ARG A 315 -3.22 11.39 21.89
C ARG A 315 -4.42 12.33 21.68
N GLU A 316 -5.17 12.61 22.73
CA GLU A 316 -6.40 13.43 22.73
C GLU A 316 -6.14 14.91 22.45
N THR A 317 -4.90 15.38 22.66
CA THR A 317 -4.50 16.73 22.27
C THR A 317 -4.10 16.76 20.79
N ALA A 318 -3.38 15.75 20.33
CA ALA A 318 -2.88 15.63 18.97
C ALA A 318 -4.00 15.48 17.93
N ASP A 319 -5.03 14.66 18.17
CA ASP A 319 -6.19 14.51 17.27
C ASP A 319 -7.09 15.78 17.22
N HIS A 320 -6.85 16.73 18.12
CA HIS A 320 -7.47 18.06 18.16
C HIS A 320 -6.51 19.20 17.81
N SER A 321 -5.29 18.91 17.35
CA SER A 321 -4.31 19.90 16.91
C SER A 321 -4.36 20.03 15.38
N VAL A 322 -4.87 21.16 14.87
CA VAL A 322 -4.86 21.44 13.43
C VAL A 322 -3.43 21.55 12.87
N PRO A 323 -2.47 22.29 13.47
CA PRO A 323 -1.12 22.36 12.90
C PRO A 323 -0.46 20.98 12.82
N PHE A 324 -0.61 20.13 13.85
CA PHE A 324 -0.09 18.77 13.81
C PHE A 324 -0.77 17.94 12.71
N CYS A 325 -2.11 17.89 12.69
CA CYS A 325 -2.85 17.12 11.70
C CYS A 325 -2.51 17.53 10.25
N VAL A 326 -2.33 18.83 9.99
CA VAL A 326 -1.91 19.33 8.67
C VAL A 326 -0.47 18.90 8.34
N ALA A 327 0.45 18.99 9.30
CA ALA A 327 1.84 18.60 9.09
C ALA A 327 1.97 17.11 8.75
N VAL A 328 1.35 16.22 9.54
CA VAL A 328 1.43 14.77 9.28
C VAL A 328 0.68 14.34 8.03
N ALA A 329 -0.44 15.01 7.69
CA ALA A 329 -1.11 14.76 6.40
C ALA A 329 -0.17 15.03 5.21
N LEU A 330 0.63 16.09 5.27
CA LEU A 330 1.61 16.41 4.24
C LEU A 330 2.78 15.42 4.24
N LEU A 331 3.33 15.08 5.41
CA LEU A 331 4.48 14.18 5.53
C LEU A 331 4.11 12.74 5.12
N ASP A 332 3.10 12.19 5.78
CA ASP A 332 2.83 10.75 5.78
C ASP A 332 1.82 10.36 4.69
N GLY A 333 1.06 11.31 4.16
CA GLY A 333 0.08 11.08 3.09
C GLY A 333 -1.19 10.33 3.52
N ASP A 334 -1.36 10.06 4.82
CA ASP A 334 -2.62 9.63 5.44
C ASP A 334 -2.63 9.96 6.94
N ILE A 335 -3.81 9.92 7.57
CA ILE A 335 -3.96 9.99 9.03
C ILE A 335 -4.75 8.78 9.50
N THR A 336 -4.18 8.00 10.42
CA THR A 336 -4.82 6.81 10.99
C THR A 336 -4.84 6.88 12.51
N SER A 337 -5.50 5.91 13.16
CA SER A 337 -5.46 5.81 14.63
C SER A 337 -4.03 5.60 15.16
N HIS A 338 -3.15 4.99 14.35
CA HIS A 338 -1.73 4.80 14.68
C HIS A 338 -0.95 6.10 14.73
N THR A 339 -1.30 7.10 13.90
CA THR A 339 -0.67 8.43 13.90
C THR A 339 -0.66 9.04 15.30
N PHE A 340 -1.71 8.81 16.09
CA PHE A 340 -1.83 9.35 17.44
C PHE A 340 -1.39 8.38 18.55
N ALA A 341 -1.15 7.10 18.22
CA ALA A 341 -0.69 6.09 19.17
C ALA A 341 0.84 5.94 19.20
N SER A 342 1.53 6.33 18.13
CA SER A 342 2.98 6.11 17.95
C SER A 342 3.84 7.31 18.38
N GLU A 343 3.30 8.25 19.15
CA GLU A 343 4.00 9.49 19.53
C GLU A 343 4.55 10.28 18.33
N ARG A 344 3.96 10.14 17.13
CA ARG A 344 4.36 10.84 15.88
C ARG A 344 4.42 12.36 16.07
N PHE A 345 3.68 12.89 17.03
CA PHE A 345 3.68 14.29 17.43
C PHE A 345 4.95 14.76 18.16
N LEU A 346 5.84 13.85 18.55
CA LEU A 346 7.15 14.14 19.12
C LEU A 346 8.26 14.11 18.06
N ASP A 347 7.97 13.64 16.85
CA ASP A 347 8.99 13.51 15.81
C ASP A 347 9.43 14.87 15.27
N GLN A 348 10.74 14.98 15.05
CA GLN A 348 11.39 16.24 14.70
C GLN A 348 10.89 16.82 13.37
N ASP A 349 10.59 15.98 12.37
CA ASP A 349 10.08 16.42 11.06
C ASP A 349 8.67 17.02 11.16
N ALA A 350 7.80 16.45 12.00
CA ALA A 350 6.47 16.99 12.29
C ALA A 350 6.59 18.36 13.00
N ILE A 351 7.45 18.45 14.02
CA ILE A 351 7.71 19.70 14.77
C ILE A 351 8.24 20.79 13.82
N GLU A 352 9.21 20.47 12.98
CA GLU A 352 9.80 21.40 12.02
C GLU A 352 8.81 21.90 10.97
N LEU A 353 7.93 21.02 10.47
CA LEU A 353 6.90 21.42 9.53
C LEU A 353 5.82 22.27 10.20
N MET A 354 5.40 21.92 11.42
CA MET A 354 4.45 22.72 12.21
C MET A 354 4.95 24.16 12.43
N ALA A 355 6.25 24.34 12.68
CA ALA A 355 6.86 25.65 12.88
C ALA A 355 6.75 26.58 11.64
N LYS A 356 6.47 26.02 10.46
CA LYS A 356 6.28 26.77 9.21
C LYS A 356 4.81 27.13 8.94
N ILE A 357 3.87 26.65 9.77
CA ILE A 357 2.43 26.81 9.58
C ILE A 357 1.95 28.07 10.32
N THR A 358 1.20 28.92 9.61
CA THR A 358 0.45 30.04 10.20
C THR A 358 -1.05 29.79 10.03
N LEU A 359 -1.79 29.74 11.13
CA LEU A 359 -3.26 29.64 11.11
C LEU A 359 -3.89 31.03 11.25
N ARG A 360 -4.88 31.37 10.42
CA ARG A 360 -5.61 32.64 10.52
C ARG A 360 -7.10 32.49 10.25
N GLU A 361 -7.89 33.31 10.92
CA GLU A 361 -9.32 33.41 10.66
C GLU A 361 -9.56 34.14 9.32
N ASP A 362 -10.49 33.63 8.52
CA ASP A 362 -11.09 34.32 7.40
C ASP A 362 -12.56 34.65 7.77
N PRO A 363 -12.90 35.94 7.97
CA PRO A 363 -14.24 36.35 8.43
C PRO A 363 -15.35 35.88 7.49
N GLU A 364 -15.08 35.73 6.20
CA GLU A 364 -16.06 35.24 5.23
C GLU A 364 -16.32 33.75 5.41
N PHE A 365 -15.28 32.97 5.72
CA PHE A 365 -15.44 31.57 6.09
C PHE A 365 -16.22 31.41 7.40
N THR A 366 -15.99 32.28 8.38
CA THR A 366 -16.77 32.31 9.63
C THR A 366 -18.26 32.54 9.37
N LYS A 367 -18.63 33.45 8.47
CA LYS A 367 -20.05 33.71 8.13
C LYS A 367 -20.73 32.53 7.44
N GLN A 368 -19.99 31.74 6.67
CA GLN A 368 -20.54 30.59 5.92
C GLN A 368 -20.65 29.31 6.76
N TYR A 369 -19.97 29.23 7.91
CA TYR A 369 -20.09 28.11 8.84
C TYR A 369 -21.47 28.12 9.54
N PRO A 370 -22.15 26.97 9.76
CA PRO A 370 -21.73 25.59 9.48
C PRO A 370 -22.10 25.07 8.08
N LYS A 371 -22.71 25.89 7.21
CA LYS A 371 -23.10 25.44 5.86
C LYS A 371 -21.90 25.07 4.99
N ARG A 372 -20.74 25.71 5.21
CA ARG A 372 -19.46 25.41 4.55
C ARG A 372 -18.35 25.33 5.59
N TRP A 373 -17.46 24.35 5.40
CA TRP A 373 -16.33 24.05 6.29
C TRP A 373 -15.04 24.51 5.63
N ASN A 374 -15.01 25.79 5.25
CA ASN A 374 -13.95 26.33 4.40
C ASN A 374 -12.56 26.23 5.04
N CYS A 375 -11.61 25.66 4.32
CA CYS A 375 -10.18 25.71 4.62
C CYS A 375 -9.40 25.99 3.34
N ARG A 376 -8.63 27.08 3.33
CA ARG A 376 -7.74 27.46 2.24
C ARG A 376 -6.29 27.39 2.71
N MET A 377 -5.45 26.69 1.94
CA MET A 377 -4.03 26.59 2.21
C MET A 377 -3.23 27.23 1.09
N VAL A 378 -2.26 28.06 1.48
CA VAL A 378 -1.33 28.73 0.57
C VAL A 378 0.08 28.39 1.01
N VAL A 379 0.85 27.77 0.13
CA VAL A 379 2.25 27.40 0.39
C VAL A 379 3.19 28.26 -0.44
N GLU A 380 4.31 28.64 0.15
CA GLU A 380 5.48 29.19 -0.53
C GLU A 380 6.62 28.17 -0.43
N THR A 381 7.24 27.85 -1.55
CA THR A 381 8.39 26.92 -1.60
C THR A 381 9.72 27.68 -1.48
N PHE A 382 10.80 26.98 -1.13
CA PHE A 382 12.15 27.58 -1.16
C PHE A 382 12.58 28.06 -2.55
N ALA A 383 11.97 27.51 -3.61
CA ALA A 383 12.17 27.95 -4.99
C ALA A 383 11.33 29.19 -5.37
N GLY A 384 10.53 29.75 -4.45
CA GLY A 384 9.66 30.90 -4.70
C GLY A 384 8.35 30.58 -5.43
N VAL A 385 8.05 29.29 -5.67
CA VAL A 385 6.78 28.86 -6.27
C VAL A 385 5.67 28.88 -5.22
N ARG A 386 4.50 29.41 -5.59
CA ARG A 386 3.30 29.49 -4.75
C ARG A 386 2.24 28.48 -5.22
N HIS A 387 1.76 27.62 -4.32
CA HIS A 387 0.59 26.77 -4.58
C HIS A 387 -0.57 27.12 -3.65
N GLU A 388 -1.78 26.93 -4.15
CA GLU A 388 -3.02 27.19 -3.41
C GLU A 388 -4.00 26.03 -3.60
N VAL A 389 -4.71 25.70 -2.52
CA VAL A 389 -5.82 24.75 -2.49
C VAL A 389 -6.92 25.26 -1.56
N HIS A 390 -8.17 24.90 -1.86
CA HIS A 390 -9.34 25.25 -1.06
C HIS A 390 -10.32 24.08 -1.00
N VAL A 391 -10.82 23.80 0.21
CA VAL A 391 -11.86 22.81 0.48
C VAL A 391 -13.00 23.50 1.23
N ALA A 392 -14.21 23.41 0.70
CA ALA A 392 -15.43 23.90 1.35
C ALA A 392 -16.29 22.77 1.95
N TYR A 393 -16.25 21.59 1.33
CA TYR A 393 -17.00 20.41 1.70
C TYR A 393 -16.04 19.21 1.78
N PRO A 394 -15.45 18.92 2.97
CA PRO A 394 -14.57 17.77 3.10
C PRO A 394 -15.33 16.47 2.80
N LYS A 395 -14.62 15.43 2.37
CA LYS A 395 -15.24 14.12 2.15
C LYS A 395 -15.98 13.64 3.40
N GLY A 396 -17.24 13.24 3.22
CA GLY A 396 -18.17 12.82 4.28
C GLY A 396 -19.12 13.92 4.77
N HIS A 397 -18.96 15.16 4.30
CA HIS A 397 -19.97 16.21 4.44
C HIS A 397 -21.25 15.86 3.66
N PRO A 398 -22.47 16.27 4.06
CA PRO A 398 -23.70 16.00 3.30
C PRO A 398 -23.66 16.42 1.81
N GLU A 399 -23.02 17.55 1.52
CA GLU A 399 -22.76 18.04 0.14
C GLU A 399 -21.57 17.35 -0.58
N ASN A 400 -20.82 16.48 0.10
CA ASN A 400 -19.74 15.67 -0.47
C ASN A 400 -19.68 14.30 0.25
N PRO A 401 -20.74 13.49 0.14
CA PRO A 401 -20.88 12.28 0.94
C PRO A 401 -19.89 11.20 0.47
N PHE A 402 -19.67 10.20 1.32
CA PHE A 402 -19.08 8.96 0.86
C PHE A 402 -20.04 8.22 -0.06
N SER A 403 -19.50 7.61 -1.10
CA SER A 403 -20.18 6.55 -1.83
C SER A 403 -20.24 5.27 -1.00
N ASP A 404 -21.13 4.34 -1.36
CA ASP A 404 -21.24 3.04 -0.71
C ASP A 404 -19.91 2.29 -0.69
N THR A 405 -19.17 2.31 -1.81
CA THR A 405 -17.84 1.71 -1.94
C THR A 405 -16.84 2.34 -0.98
N GLU A 406 -16.84 3.66 -0.81
CA GLU A 406 -15.90 4.29 0.13
C GLU A 406 -16.26 4.01 1.60
N VAL A 407 -17.54 3.82 1.94
CA VAL A 407 -17.95 3.35 3.28
C VAL A 407 -17.47 1.92 3.50
N GLU A 408 -17.58 1.05 2.49
CA GLU A 408 -17.08 -0.32 2.53
C GLU A 408 -15.55 -0.36 2.68
N GLU A 409 -14.81 0.44 1.90
CA GLU A 409 -13.36 0.57 2.01
C GLU A 409 -12.95 1.07 3.40
N LYS A 410 -13.66 2.09 3.93
CA LYS A 410 -13.44 2.56 5.30
C LYS A 410 -13.68 1.43 6.30
N PHE A 411 -14.78 0.69 6.19
CA PHE A 411 -15.09 -0.43 7.07
C PHE A 411 -13.99 -1.50 7.04
N ILE A 412 -13.59 -1.95 5.85
CA ILE A 412 -12.54 -2.97 5.66
C ILE A 412 -11.23 -2.50 6.30
N ARG A 413 -10.80 -1.27 6.01
CA ARG A 413 -9.57 -0.69 6.56
C ARG A 413 -9.60 -0.65 8.09
N LEU A 414 -10.75 -0.34 8.70
CA LEU A 414 -10.90 -0.26 10.15
C LEU A 414 -11.04 -1.63 10.81
N ALA A 415 -11.67 -2.60 10.14
CA ALA A 415 -11.86 -3.95 10.64
C ALA A 415 -10.62 -4.83 10.48
N GLN A 416 -9.79 -4.57 9.45
CA GLN A 416 -8.62 -5.37 9.10
C GLN A 416 -7.67 -5.67 10.27
N PRO A 417 -7.24 -4.68 11.09
CA PRO A 417 -6.27 -4.93 12.15
C PRO A 417 -6.78 -5.89 13.24
N LEU A 418 -8.09 -5.93 13.48
CA LEU A 418 -8.69 -6.78 14.51
C LEU A 418 -9.09 -8.15 13.98
N LEU A 419 -9.73 -8.18 12.81
CA LEU A 419 -10.29 -9.41 12.28
C LEU A 419 -9.27 -10.22 11.47
N GLY A 420 -8.20 -9.61 10.96
CA GLY A 420 -7.28 -10.27 10.01
C GLY A 420 -7.95 -10.70 8.69
N MET A 421 -9.21 -10.32 8.49
CA MET A 421 -10.13 -10.92 7.51
C MET A 421 -10.22 -10.15 6.19
N VAL A 422 -9.16 -9.51 5.71
CA VAL A 422 -9.21 -8.95 4.34
C VAL A 422 -9.39 -10.09 3.35
N SER A 423 -8.71 -11.21 3.54
CA SER A 423 -8.77 -12.29 2.57
C SER A 423 -10.13 -13.01 2.54
N SER A 424 -10.84 -13.14 3.66
CA SER A 424 -12.19 -13.76 3.68
C SER A 424 -13.32 -12.82 3.25
N ILE A 425 -13.21 -11.51 3.54
CA ILE A 425 -14.16 -10.49 3.07
C ILE A 425 -13.97 -10.27 1.55
N MET A 426 -12.73 -10.21 1.07
CA MET A 426 -12.41 -10.09 -0.36
C MET A 426 -12.68 -11.38 -1.15
N ALA A 427 -12.66 -12.56 -0.52
CA ALA A 427 -13.06 -13.82 -1.17
C ALA A 427 -14.53 -13.85 -1.63
N GLY A 428 -15.39 -12.99 -1.06
CA GLY A 428 -16.76 -12.79 -1.53
C GLY A 428 -16.84 -12.03 -2.87
N LYS A 429 -15.80 -11.26 -3.22
CA LYS A 429 -15.72 -10.47 -4.45
C LYS A 429 -15.23 -11.35 -5.60
N ILE A 430 -15.92 -11.27 -6.74
CA ILE A 430 -15.45 -11.88 -7.99
C ILE A 430 -14.62 -10.84 -8.72
N HIS A 431 -13.33 -11.12 -8.93
CA HIS A 431 -12.46 -10.28 -9.74
C HIS A 431 -12.62 -10.63 -11.22
N ASP A 432 -12.49 -9.65 -12.10
CA ASP A 432 -12.45 -9.93 -13.53
C ASP A 432 -11.15 -10.65 -13.89
N VAL A 433 -10.03 -10.16 -13.37
CA VAL A 433 -8.70 -10.71 -13.62
C VAL A 433 -7.94 -10.87 -12.30
N ILE A 434 -7.43 -12.07 -12.05
CA ILE A 434 -6.38 -12.30 -11.05
C ILE A 434 -5.04 -12.45 -11.76
N VAL A 435 -4.02 -11.73 -11.31
CA VAL A 435 -2.64 -11.85 -11.79
C VAL A 435 -1.77 -12.43 -10.68
N ILE A 436 -1.04 -13.51 -10.97
CA ILE A 436 -0.13 -14.15 -10.00
C ILE A 436 1.31 -13.77 -10.34
N GLY A 437 1.98 -13.06 -9.42
CA GLY A 437 3.34 -12.55 -9.55
C GLY A 437 3.37 -11.04 -9.84
N ALA A 438 4.21 -10.29 -9.12
CA ALA A 438 4.35 -8.84 -9.19
C ALA A 438 5.68 -8.37 -9.82
N GLY A 439 6.28 -9.18 -10.68
CA GLY A 439 7.35 -8.72 -11.57
C GLY A 439 6.81 -7.84 -12.70
N ASN A 440 7.69 -7.36 -13.60
CA ASN A 440 7.29 -6.51 -14.74
C ASN A 440 6.15 -7.14 -15.55
N ALA A 441 6.24 -8.44 -15.86
CA ALA A 441 5.20 -9.14 -16.62
C ALA A 441 3.83 -9.07 -15.92
N GLY A 442 3.78 -9.29 -14.61
CA GLY A 442 2.54 -9.24 -13.83
C GLY A 442 2.00 -7.82 -13.64
N LEU A 443 2.87 -6.85 -13.37
CA LEU A 443 2.49 -5.44 -13.28
C LEU A 443 1.96 -4.91 -14.60
N SER A 444 2.63 -5.20 -15.72
CA SER A 444 2.16 -4.83 -17.05
C SER A 444 0.82 -5.49 -17.37
N ALA A 445 0.64 -6.77 -17.05
CA ALA A 445 -0.64 -7.46 -17.24
C ALA A 445 -1.77 -6.84 -16.40
N ALA A 446 -1.50 -6.52 -15.14
CA ALA A 446 -2.49 -5.90 -14.25
C ALA A 446 -2.86 -4.47 -14.71
N LEU A 447 -1.89 -3.67 -15.11
CA LEU A 447 -2.11 -2.31 -15.63
C LEU A 447 -2.88 -2.33 -16.96
N ALA A 448 -2.53 -3.24 -17.88
CA ALA A 448 -3.25 -3.42 -19.13
C ALA A 448 -4.70 -3.86 -18.90
N ALA A 449 -4.93 -4.84 -18.01
CA ALA A 449 -6.28 -5.26 -17.62
C ALA A 449 -7.06 -4.10 -16.99
N ARG A 450 -6.41 -3.28 -16.16
CA ARG A 450 -7.06 -2.14 -15.50
C ARG A 450 -7.42 -1.00 -16.46
N GLN A 451 -6.67 -0.82 -17.54
CA GLN A 451 -7.01 0.12 -18.62
C GLN A 451 -8.31 -0.25 -19.34
N ALA A 452 -8.69 -1.53 -19.34
CA ALA A 452 -10.00 -1.99 -19.82
C ALA A 452 -11.11 -1.88 -18.76
N GLU A 453 -10.91 -1.05 -17.73
CA GLU A 453 -11.84 -0.80 -16.61
C GLU A 453 -12.26 -2.04 -15.81
N THR A 454 -11.47 -3.11 -15.85
CA THR A 454 -11.74 -4.35 -15.13
C THR A 454 -11.27 -4.31 -13.68
N SER A 455 -11.91 -5.10 -12.81
CA SER A 455 -11.44 -5.33 -11.45
C SER A 455 -10.26 -6.30 -11.43
N VAL A 456 -9.11 -5.84 -10.92
CA VAL A 456 -7.85 -6.59 -10.96
C VAL A 456 -7.34 -6.84 -9.55
N LEU A 457 -7.05 -8.11 -9.25
CA LEU A 457 -6.33 -8.53 -8.05
C LEU A 457 -4.96 -9.10 -8.45
N LEU A 458 -3.90 -8.51 -7.94
CA LEU A 458 -2.53 -8.99 -8.10
C LEU A 458 -2.08 -9.69 -6.80
N LEU A 459 -1.65 -10.93 -6.92
CA LEU A 459 -1.17 -11.76 -5.82
C LEU A 459 0.33 -11.97 -5.92
N ASP A 460 1.07 -11.71 -4.86
CA ASP A 460 2.49 -12.06 -4.77
C ASP A 460 2.82 -12.69 -3.42
N LYS A 461 3.66 -13.72 -3.44
CA LYS A 461 4.07 -14.42 -2.23
C LYS A 461 5.20 -13.73 -1.46
N CYS A 462 5.90 -12.79 -2.08
CA CYS A 462 6.93 -12.02 -1.40
C CYS A 462 6.31 -10.92 -0.51
N PRO A 463 7.01 -10.50 0.56
CA PRO A 463 6.59 -9.34 1.34
C PRO A 463 6.80 -8.03 0.56
N LYS A 464 5.99 -7.01 0.87
CA LYS A 464 6.01 -5.71 0.19
C LYS A 464 7.40 -5.05 0.13
N SER A 465 8.24 -5.26 1.15
CA SER A 465 9.59 -4.69 1.26
C SER A 465 10.57 -5.16 0.18
N VAL A 466 10.35 -6.34 -0.40
CA VAL A 466 11.21 -6.96 -1.43
C VAL A 466 10.46 -7.22 -2.74
N ARG A 467 9.36 -6.49 -2.98
CA ARG A 467 8.51 -6.60 -4.17
C ARG A 467 9.27 -6.38 -5.48
N GLY A 468 8.69 -6.90 -6.57
CA GLY A 468 9.21 -6.74 -7.93
C GLY A 468 9.78 -8.02 -8.57
N GLY A 469 9.76 -9.15 -7.85
CA GLY A 469 10.27 -10.43 -8.33
C GLY A 469 11.69 -10.33 -8.91
N ASN A 470 11.95 -11.07 -9.99
CA ASN A 470 13.23 -11.01 -10.68
C ASN A 470 13.52 -9.68 -11.38
N THR A 471 12.48 -8.91 -11.72
CA THR A 471 12.65 -7.62 -12.41
C THR A 471 13.56 -6.70 -11.61
N ARG A 472 13.46 -6.70 -10.28
CA ARG A 472 14.32 -5.92 -9.38
C ARG A 472 15.82 -6.10 -9.62
N PHE A 473 16.25 -7.26 -10.14
CA PHE A 473 17.65 -7.61 -10.37
C PHE A 473 18.09 -7.38 -11.83
N SER A 474 17.23 -6.81 -12.66
CA SER A 474 17.52 -6.44 -14.05
C SER A 474 18.29 -5.12 -14.12
N GLY A 475 19.19 -5.02 -15.10
CA GLY A 475 19.85 -3.76 -15.46
C GLY A 475 18.95 -2.75 -16.18
N GLY A 476 17.68 -3.11 -16.44
CA GLY A 476 16.66 -2.22 -17.01
C GLY A 476 16.88 -1.82 -18.47
N GLY A 477 17.77 -2.49 -19.21
CA GLY A 477 17.92 -2.27 -20.65
C GLY A 477 16.68 -2.76 -21.42
N PHE A 478 16.16 -1.94 -22.33
CA PHE A 478 15.01 -2.30 -23.16
C PHE A 478 15.42 -2.43 -24.61
N ARG A 479 14.93 -3.51 -25.25
CA ARG A 479 15.12 -3.75 -26.68
C ARG A 479 13.81 -3.55 -27.43
N PHE A 480 13.85 -2.68 -28.43
CA PHE A 480 12.69 -2.30 -29.25
C PHE A 480 13.14 -1.74 -30.59
N THR A 481 12.23 -1.76 -31.57
CA THR A 481 12.47 -1.27 -32.92
C THR A 481 12.49 0.26 -32.99
N TYR A 482 13.34 0.83 -33.83
CA TYR A 482 13.42 2.27 -34.10
C TYR A 482 14.10 2.56 -35.45
N SER A 483 13.79 3.71 -36.04
CA SER A 483 14.37 4.19 -37.30
C SER A 483 15.49 5.20 -37.10
N SER A 484 15.50 5.93 -35.98
CA SER A 484 16.58 6.86 -35.64
C SER A 484 16.57 7.21 -34.15
N LEU A 485 17.53 8.05 -33.72
CA LEU A 485 17.54 8.64 -32.37
C LEU A 485 16.31 9.53 -32.09
N ASP A 486 15.70 10.12 -33.12
CA ASP A 486 14.54 11.01 -32.95
C ASP A 486 13.32 10.27 -32.40
N ASP A 487 13.17 8.98 -32.70
CA ASP A 487 12.09 8.13 -32.16
C ASP A 487 12.15 8.01 -30.63
N MET A 488 13.32 8.26 -30.02
CA MET A 488 13.58 8.15 -28.58
C MET A 488 13.53 9.48 -27.84
N ARG A 489 13.63 10.61 -28.54
CA ARG A 489 13.55 11.95 -27.94
C ARG A 489 12.31 12.15 -27.06
N PRO A 490 11.10 11.69 -27.46
CA PRO A 490 9.92 11.77 -26.61
C PRO A 490 10.00 11.00 -25.28
N MET A 491 10.98 10.10 -25.14
CA MET A 491 11.24 9.31 -23.93
C MET A 491 12.40 9.88 -23.10
N LEU A 492 13.22 10.75 -23.71
CA LEU A 492 14.44 11.35 -23.15
C LEU A 492 14.33 12.88 -23.16
N PRO A 493 13.46 13.49 -22.34
CA PRO A 493 13.21 14.94 -22.38
C PRO A 493 14.44 15.79 -22.00
N GLY A 494 15.46 15.19 -21.39
CA GLY A 494 16.72 15.85 -21.04
C GLY A 494 17.82 15.75 -22.08
N LEU A 495 17.61 15.06 -23.21
CA LEU A 495 18.62 14.89 -24.26
C LEU A 495 18.79 16.16 -25.08
N THR A 496 19.95 16.81 -24.97
CA THR A 496 20.29 18.01 -25.74
C THR A 496 20.79 17.70 -27.15
N ASP A 497 20.69 18.66 -28.07
CA ASP A 497 21.21 18.53 -29.44
C ASP A 497 22.73 18.30 -29.47
N GLU A 498 23.47 18.94 -28.56
CA GLU A 498 24.92 18.78 -28.44
C GLU A 498 25.32 17.37 -27.98
N GLU A 499 24.55 16.78 -27.06
CA GLU A 499 24.76 15.39 -26.64
C GLU A 499 24.37 14.43 -27.76
N ALA A 500 23.23 14.64 -28.42
CA ALA A 500 22.78 13.82 -29.54
C ALA A 500 23.78 13.81 -30.71
N ALA A 501 24.42 14.94 -31.02
CA ALA A 501 25.45 15.03 -32.07
C ALA A 501 26.69 14.16 -31.80
N LYS A 502 26.94 13.80 -30.55
CA LYS A 502 28.04 12.91 -30.14
C LYS A 502 27.64 11.42 -30.20
N MET A 503 26.39 11.10 -30.48
CA MET A 503 25.87 9.73 -30.44
C MET A 503 25.76 9.14 -31.84
N GLU A 504 26.28 7.92 -32.01
CA GLU A 504 26.09 7.10 -33.21
C GLU A 504 25.01 6.05 -32.91
N VAL A 505 23.78 6.37 -33.32
CA VAL A 505 22.60 5.50 -33.21
C VAL A 505 22.14 5.15 -34.61
N GLY A 506 22.26 3.87 -34.96
CA GLY A 506 21.81 3.34 -36.25
C GLY A 506 20.29 3.13 -36.30
N THR A 507 19.87 2.10 -37.03
CA THR A 507 18.47 1.65 -37.09
C THR A 507 18.35 0.27 -36.43
N TYR A 508 17.15 -0.08 -35.99
CA TYR A 508 16.83 -1.45 -35.58
C TYR A 508 15.40 -1.79 -36.00
N SER A 509 15.29 -2.40 -37.17
CA SER A 509 14.03 -2.74 -37.83
C SER A 509 13.38 -3.98 -37.23
N SER A 510 12.08 -4.18 -37.53
CA SER A 510 11.38 -5.41 -37.16
C SER A 510 12.04 -6.66 -37.74
N ALA A 511 12.53 -6.61 -38.97
CA ALA A 511 13.21 -7.74 -39.60
C ALA A 511 14.51 -8.11 -38.87
N GLU A 512 15.33 -7.11 -38.50
CA GLU A 512 16.56 -7.33 -37.73
C GLU A 512 16.26 -7.88 -36.33
N PHE A 513 15.26 -7.33 -35.63
CA PHE A 513 14.91 -7.83 -34.30
C PHE A 513 14.33 -9.25 -34.36
N PHE A 514 13.47 -9.54 -35.34
CA PHE A 514 12.97 -10.89 -35.57
C PHE A 514 14.12 -11.87 -35.82
N GLU A 515 15.02 -11.53 -36.74
CA GLU A 515 16.15 -12.37 -37.11
C GLU A 515 17.11 -12.60 -35.93
N ASP A 516 17.42 -11.56 -35.13
CA ASP A 516 18.22 -11.69 -33.90
C ASP A 516 17.63 -12.73 -32.93
N VAL A 517 16.32 -12.66 -32.69
CA VAL A 517 15.63 -13.61 -31.79
C VAL A 517 15.68 -15.02 -32.36
N MET A 518 15.44 -15.16 -33.67
CA MET A 518 15.48 -16.46 -34.33
C MET A 518 16.89 -17.06 -34.30
N GLN A 519 17.94 -16.30 -34.62
CA GLN A 519 19.32 -16.80 -34.61
C GLN A 519 19.76 -17.24 -33.21
N VAL A 520 19.53 -16.42 -32.18
CA VAL A 520 19.91 -16.75 -30.80
C VAL A 520 19.18 -17.98 -30.26
N THR A 521 18.02 -18.30 -30.83
CA THR A 521 17.22 -19.46 -30.44
C THR A 521 17.36 -20.64 -31.40
N GLU A 522 18.30 -20.61 -32.35
CA GLU A 522 18.43 -21.63 -33.40
C GLU A 522 17.11 -21.89 -34.14
N TYR A 523 16.36 -20.81 -34.37
CA TYR A 523 15.04 -20.74 -34.99
C TYR A 523 13.94 -21.51 -34.24
N ALA A 524 14.13 -21.81 -32.95
CA ALA A 524 13.17 -22.52 -32.12
C ALA A 524 12.12 -21.61 -31.45
N ALA A 525 12.29 -20.29 -31.46
CA ALA A 525 11.29 -19.36 -30.91
C ALA A 525 9.94 -19.45 -31.63
N ASP A 526 8.84 -19.26 -30.88
CA ASP A 526 7.49 -19.21 -31.47
C ASP A 526 7.35 -17.97 -32.36
N LYS A 527 7.20 -18.20 -33.67
CA LYS A 527 7.16 -17.12 -34.67
C LYS A 527 6.00 -16.14 -34.44
N LYS A 528 4.86 -16.60 -33.92
CA LYS A 528 3.70 -15.72 -33.68
C LYS A 528 3.98 -14.82 -32.49
N LEU A 529 4.48 -15.36 -31.38
CA LEU A 529 4.86 -14.56 -30.21
C LEU A 529 6.02 -13.62 -30.52
N THR A 530 7.00 -14.05 -31.32
CA THR A 530 8.12 -13.21 -31.76
C THR A 530 7.62 -12.04 -32.60
N ASN A 531 6.71 -12.26 -33.56
CA ASN A 531 6.13 -11.15 -34.33
C ASN A 531 5.38 -10.15 -33.44
N ILE A 532 4.57 -10.63 -32.47
CA ILE A 532 3.88 -9.74 -31.52
C ILE A 532 4.89 -8.91 -30.71
N LEU A 533 5.94 -9.55 -30.18
CA LEU A 533 7.00 -8.88 -29.43
C LEU A 533 7.66 -7.79 -30.25
N VAL A 534 8.05 -8.12 -31.49
CA VAL A 534 8.78 -7.22 -32.38
C VAL A 534 7.89 -6.06 -32.80
N ASP A 535 6.71 -6.34 -33.36
CA ASP A 535 5.79 -5.35 -33.94
C ASP A 535 5.24 -4.39 -32.89
N GLN A 536 5.09 -4.84 -31.64
CA GLN A 536 4.56 -4.02 -30.54
C GLN A 536 5.66 -3.40 -29.66
N SER A 537 6.94 -3.65 -29.92
CA SER A 537 8.03 -3.25 -29.03
C SER A 537 8.10 -1.73 -28.82
N TYR A 538 8.08 -0.93 -29.89
CA TYR A 538 8.10 0.53 -29.79
C TYR A 538 6.87 1.08 -29.06
N ALA A 539 5.67 0.61 -29.43
CA ALA A 539 4.42 1.02 -28.81
C ALA A 539 4.39 0.68 -27.31
N THR A 540 4.96 -0.46 -26.91
CA THR A 540 5.08 -0.87 -25.51
C THR A 540 5.98 0.06 -24.72
N VAL A 541 7.12 0.47 -25.29
CA VAL A 541 8.02 1.43 -24.62
C VAL A 541 7.34 2.79 -24.47
N ARG A 542 6.62 3.28 -25.49
CA ARG A 542 5.81 4.50 -25.41
C ARG A 542 4.73 4.41 -24.33
N TRP A 543 4.00 3.29 -24.28
CA TRP A 543 2.99 3.05 -23.25
C TRP A 543 3.56 3.07 -21.84
N LEU A 544 4.74 2.47 -21.63
CA LEU A 544 5.44 2.55 -20.35
C LEU A 544 5.84 4.01 -19.99
N THR A 545 6.28 4.81 -20.97
CA THR A 545 6.53 6.25 -20.76
C THR A 545 5.27 6.98 -20.30
N ASP A 546 4.12 6.69 -20.91
CA ASP A 546 2.82 7.28 -20.53
C ASP A 546 2.37 6.83 -19.13
N LEU A 547 2.87 5.69 -18.64
CA LEU A 547 2.73 5.21 -17.27
C LEU A 547 3.80 5.79 -16.31
N ASN A 548 4.46 6.88 -16.71
CA ASN A 548 5.52 7.57 -15.97
C ASN A 548 6.85 6.82 -15.79
N VAL A 549 7.11 5.75 -16.55
CA VAL A 549 8.45 5.15 -16.56
C VAL A 549 9.46 6.15 -17.12
N LYS A 550 10.53 6.39 -16.36
CA LYS A 550 11.62 7.29 -16.73
C LYS A 550 12.76 6.52 -17.37
N TRP A 551 13.25 7.06 -18.48
CA TRP A 551 14.29 6.46 -19.30
C TRP A 551 15.59 7.28 -19.22
N ILE A 552 16.72 6.58 -19.34
CA ILE A 552 18.06 7.14 -19.47
C ILE A 552 18.75 6.47 -20.65
N LEU A 553 19.79 7.12 -21.19
CA LEU A 553 20.65 6.48 -22.17
C LEU A 553 21.47 5.36 -21.53
N SER A 554 21.65 4.25 -22.24
CA SER A 554 22.41 3.08 -21.77
C SER A 554 23.93 3.26 -21.80
N THR A 555 24.43 4.48 -21.53
CA THR A 555 25.85 4.86 -21.62
C THR A 555 26.74 4.10 -20.66
N SER A 556 26.22 3.77 -19.47
CA SER A 556 26.97 3.07 -18.41
C SER A 556 26.97 1.54 -18.54
N THR A 557 26.13 0.98 -19.41
CA THR A 557 25.86 -0.48 -19.43
C THR A 557 26.13 -1.15 -20.76
N HIS A 558 25.98 -0.43 -21.88
CA HIS A 558 26.04 -1.03 -23.23
C HIS A 558 26.81 -0.17 -24.24
N ALA A 559 26.92 1.14 -24.04
CA ALA A 559 27.59 2.01 -24.99
C ALA A 559 29.12 1.88 -24.94
N VAL A 560 29.77 2.08 -26.10
CA VAL A 560 31.22 2.16 -26.23
C VAL A 560 31.61 3.62 -26.47
N LYS A 561 32.51 4.15 -25.64
CA LYS A 561 33.03 5.51 -25.79
C LYS A 561 34.29 5.49 -26.67
N MET A 562 34.29 6.29 -27.74
CA MET A 562 35.39 6.43 -28.69
C MET A 562 35.77 7.91 -28.83
N GLY A 563 36.71 8.38 -28.02
CA GLY A 563 37.05 9.80 -27.94
C GLY A 563 35.84 10.64 -27.48
N GLU A 564 35.38 11.55 -28.33
CA GLU A 564 34.18 12.37 -28.10
C GLU A 564 32.87 11.71 -28.56
N LYS A 565 32.92 10.62 -29.33
CA LYS A 565 31.74 9.90 -29.85
C LYS A 565 31.32 8.73 -28.94
N ILE A 566 30.01 8.45 -28.90
CA ILE A 566 29.41 7.36 -28.13
C ILE A 566 28.61 6.49 -29.10
N LYS A 567 28.94 5.20 -29.18
CA LYS A 567 28.24 4.23 -30.03
C LYS A 567 27.39 3.27 -29.19
N PHE A 568 26.16 3.02 -29.62
CA PHE A 568 25.24 2.10 -28.95
C PHE A 568 25.07 0.80 -29.73
N PRO A 569 24.95 -0.37 -29.07
CA PRO A 569 24.57 -1.60 -29.73
C PRO A 569 23.15 -1.52 -30.31
N SER A 570 22.93 -2.14 -31.47
CA SER A 570 21.61 -2.19 -32.11
C SER A 570 20.53 -2.72 -31.16
N GLY A 571 19.42 -1.99 -31.12
CA GLY A 571 18.28 -2.34 -30.29
C GLY A 571 18.41 -1.96 -28.82
N ARG A 572 19.55 -1.43 -28.31
CA ARG A 572 19.74 -1.17 -26.87
C ARG A 572 20.34 0.21 -26.59
N VAL A 573 19.54 1.24 -26.85
CA VAL A 573 19.95 2.64 -26.71
C VAL A 573 19.52 3.25 -25.37
N ILE A 574 18.36 2.83 -24.84
CA ILE A 574 17.82 3.31 -23.57
C ILE A 574 17.65 2.20 -22.53
N SER A 575 17.77 2.62 -21.28
CA SER A 575 17.49 1.82 -20.09
C SER A 575 16.50 2.57 -19.19
N VAL A 576 15.79 1.83 -18.34
CA VAL A 576 15.01 2.43 -17.25
C VAL A 576 15.95 3.07 -16.25
N ASN A 577 15.60 4.27 -15.77
CA ASN A 577 16.33 4.94 -14.70
C ASN A 577 16.35 4.04 -13.45
N ASP A 578 17.52 3.86 -12.84
CA ASP A 578 17.74 2.93 -11.72
C ASP A 578 17.40 1.45 -12.02
N GLY A 579 17.45 1.08 -13.30
CA GLY A 579 17.33 -0.29 -13.76
C GLY A 579 15.95 -0.90 -13.48
N GLY A 580 15.93 -2.22 -13.26
CA GLY A 580 14.69 -2.94 -13.00
C GLY A 580 14.07 -2.63 -11.63
N LEU A 581 14.86 -2.19 -10.64
CA LEU A 581 14.34 -1.69 -9.36
C LEU A 581 13.57 -0.38 -9.57
N GLY A 582 14.15 0.59 -10.30
CA GLY A 582 13.44 1.83 -10.64
C GLY A 582 12.15 1.57 -11.42
N LEU A 583 12.14 0.59 -12.33
CA LEU A 583 10.93 0.19 -13.06
C LEU A 583 9.80 -0.21 -12.10
N VAL A 584 10.08 -1.10 -11.14
CA VAL A 584 9.05 -1.56 -10.20
C VAL A 584 8.63 -0.44 -9.25
N GLU A 585 9.56 0.40 -8.79
CA GLU A 585 9.26 1.54 -7.91
C GLU A 585 8.36 2.59 -8.57
N MET A 586 8.44 2.75 -9.90
CA MET A 586 7.55 3.62 -10.67
C MET A 586 6.19 2.97 -10.98
N LEU A 587 6.16 1.67 -11.29
CA LEU A 587 4.93 1.00 -11.72
C LEU A 587 3.99 0.62 -10.58
N PHE A 588 4.50 0.28 -9.40
CA PHE A 588 3.65 -0.09 -8.25
C PHE A 588 2.70 1.04 -7.82
N PRO A 589 3.18 2.28 -7.57
CA PRO A 589 2.29 3.41 -7.25
C PRO A 589 1.28 3.68 -8.37
N THR A 590 1.70 3.56 -9.64
CA THR A 590 0.80 3.70 -10.79
C THR A 590 -0.32 2.65 -10.79
N ALA A 591 -0.01 1.39 -10.46
CA ALA A 591 -0.99 0.32 -10.35
C ALA A 591 -1.95 0.55 -9.18
N GLU A 592 -1.43 0.88 -7.99
CA GLU A 592 -2.21 1.17 -6.78
C GLU A 592 -3.15 2.37 -7.03
N ASN A 593 -2.66 3.46 -7.63
CA ASN A 593 -3.44 4.67 -7.96
C ASN A 593 -4.52 4.41 -9.02
N LYS A 594 -4.28 3.47 -9.94
CA LYS A 594 -5.29 3.04 -10.92
C LYS A 594 -6.29 2.05 -10.30
N GLY A 595 -6.16 1.66 -9.04
CA GLY A 595 -7.08 0.75 -8.36
C GLY A 595 -6.83 -0.74 -8.65
N VAL A 596 -5.59 -1.12 -8.99
CA VAL A 596 -5.17 -2.51 -8.92
C VAL A 596 -5.00 -2.88 -7.45
N GLU A 597 -5.73 -3.90 -6.99
CA GLU A 597 -5.57 -4.41 -5.64
C GLU A 597 -4.37 -5.35 -5.58
N ILE A 598 -3.49 -5.20 -4.59
CA ILE A 598 -2.28 -6.00 -4.46
C ILE A 598 -2.22 -6.64 -3.09
N ILE A 599 -2.18 -7.98 -3.05
CA ILE A 599 -2.00 -8.76 -1.82
C ILE A 599 -0.61 -9.39 -1.84
N TYR A 600 0.19 -9.02 -0.85
CA TYR A 600 1.53 -9.57 -0.59
C TYR A 600 1.45 -10.76 0.36
N GLU A 601 2.53 -11.55 0.39
CA GLU A 601 2.60 -12.76 1.22
C GLU A 601 1.43 -13.74 0.94
N ALA A 602 0.97 -13.70 -0.31
CA ALA A 602 -0.11 -14.48 -0.87
C ALA A 602 0.47 -15.54 -1.79
N LYS A 603 0.77 -16.72 -1.23
CA LYS A 603 1.29 -17.84 -2.00
C LYS A 603 0.16 -18.53 -2.75
N ALA A 604 0.09 -18.34 -4.07
CA ALA A 604 -0.77 -19.16 -4.91
C ALA A 604 -0.34 -20.63 -4.85
N THR A 605 -1.30 -21.53 -4.71
CA THR A 605 -1.08 -22.96 -4.47
C THR A 605 -1.85 -23.86 -5.44
N GLY A 606 -2.84 -23.31 -6.13
CA GLY A 606 -3.58 -24.01 -7.18
C GLY A 606 -4.59 -23.11 -7.87
N LEU A 607 -5.02 -23.50 -9.07
CA LEU A 607 -6.17 -22.90 -9.72
C LEU A 607 -7.45 -23.58 -9.24
N ILE A 608 -8.51 -22.80 -9.12
CA ILE A 608 -9.85 -23.31 -8.88
C ILE A 608 -10.48 -23.53 -10.25
N VAL A 609 -10.97 -24.74 -10.50
CA VAL A 609 -11.66 -25.10 -11.75
C VAL A 609 -13.11 -25.48 -11.47
N ASP A 610 -14.01 -25.09 -12.37
CA ASP A 610 -15.42 -25.48 -12.29
C ASP A 610 -15.65 -26.92 -12.79
N LYS A 611 -16.90 -27.39 -12.71
CA LYS A 611 -17.30 -28.75 -13.15
C LYS A 611 -17.06 -29.01 -14.65
N LYS A 612 -16.86 -27.97 -15.46
CA LYS A 612 -16.59 -28.07 -16.90
C LYS A 612 -15.09 -27.91 -17.21
N GLY A 613 -14.24 -27.78 -16.19
CA GLY A 613 -12.80 -27.59 -16.33
C GLY A 613 -12.37 -26.15 -16.62
N LYS A 614 -13.28 -25.16 -16.53
CA LYS A 614 -12.94 -23.76 -16.70
C LYS A 614 -12.28 -23.21 -15.43
N VAL A 615 -11.19 -22.46 -15.56
CA VAL A 615 -10.59 -21.72 -14.45
C VAL A 615 -11.58 -20.69 -13.91
N ALA A 616 -11.83 -20.73 -12.61
CA ALA A 616 -12.80 -19.92 -11.88
C ALA A 616 -12.18 -19.14 -10.71
N GLY A 617 -10.87 -19.23 -10.51
CA GLY A 617 -10.18 -18.55 -9.42
C GLY A 617 -8.82 -19.16 -9.06
N VAL A 618 -8.29 -18.74 -7.92
CA VAL A 618 -6.99 -19.15 -7.39
C VAL A 618 -7.12 -19.47 -5.90
N ARG A 619 -6.54 -20.60 -5.48
CA ARG A 619 -6.34 -20.93 -4.07
C ARG A 619 -5.02 -20.37 -3.59
N VAL A 620 -5.07 -19.63 -2.49
CA VAL A 620 -3.96 -18.85 -1.95
C VAL A 620 -3.75 -19.20 -0.49
N GLN A 621 -2.51 -19.42 -0.10
CA GLN A 621 -2.08 -19.46 1.30
C GLN A 621 -1.55 -18.07 1.68
N THR A 622 -2.24 -17.38 2.58
CA THR A 622 -1.83 -16.11 3.18
C THR A 622 -1.25 -16.35 4.58
N ARG A 623 -0.81 -15.29 5.27
CA ARG A 623 -0.45 -15.36 6.70
C ARG A 623 -1.61 -15.84 7.58
N ASP A 624 -2.84 -15.56 7.16
CA ASP A 624 -4.07 -15.80 7.92
C ASP A 624 -4.71 -17.16 7.60
N GLY A 625 -4.13 -17.92 6.66
CA GLY A 625 -4.58 -19.27 6.30
C GLY A 625 -4.87 -19.42 4.80
N TRP A 626 -5.76 -20.36 4.48
CA TRP A 626 -6.13 -20.69 3.09
C TRP A 626 -7.34 -19.90 2.65
N VAL A 627 -7.26 -19.33 1.45
CA VAL A 627 -8.27 -18.43 0.88
C VAL A 627 -8.47 -18.75 -0.59
N ASP A 628 -9.73 -18.82 -1.02
CA ASP A 628 -10.12 -19.04 -2.41
C ASP A 628 -10.61 -17.72 -3.01
N PHE A 629 -9.84 -17.13 -3.92
CA PHE A 629 -10.25 -15.94 -4.67
C PHE A 629 -10.90 -16.34 -5.99
N LYS A 630 -12.11 -15.83 -6.25
CA LYS A 630 -12.85 -16.12 -7.49
C LYS A 630 -12.49 -15.13 -8.60
N SER A 631 -12.39 -15.62 -9.83
CA SER A 631 -12.21 -14.75 -10.99
C SER A 631 -12.79 -15.26 -12.29
N ARG A 632 -12.91 -14.36 -13.27
CA ARG A 632 -13.28 -14.69 -14.66
C ARG A 632 -12.08 -15.13 -15.50
N ALA A 633 -10.91 -14.59 -15.21
CA ALA A 633 -9.63 -14.94 -15.82
C ALA A 633 -8.50 -14.96 -14.79
N VAL A 634 -7.45 -15.72 -15.08
CA VAL A 634 -6.22 -15.78 -14.28
C VAL A 634 -5.02 -15.64 -15.23
N VAL A 635 -4.08 -14.76 -14.89
CA VAL A 635 -2.80 -14.58 -15.58
C VAL A 635 -1.68 -15.12 -14.71
N LEU A 636 -0.88 -16.04 -15.23
CA LEU A 636 0.27 -16.62 -14.55
C LEU A 636 1.53 -15.85 -14.95
N ALA A 637 2.07 -15.04 -14.04
CA ALA A 637 3.22 -14.18 -14.25
C ALA A 637 4.28 -14.32 -13.13
N ALA A 638 4.38 -15.51 -12.53
CA ALA A 638 5.16 -15.77 -11.32
C ALA A 638 6.62 -16.20 -11.56
N GLY A 639 7.14 -16.04 -12.78
CA GLY A 639 8.52 -16.38 -13.12
C GLY A 639 8.79 -17.89 -13.21
N GLY A 640 10.07 -18.25 -13.12
CA GLY A 640 10.58 -19.60 -13.29
C GLY A 640 10.79 -20.35 -11.97
N PHE A 641 11.75 -21.27 -12.00
CA PHE A 641 12.12 -22.13 -10.87
C PHE A 641 13.60 -22.01 -10.47
N GLU A 642 14.28 -20.93 -10.85
CA GLU A 642 15.71 -20.71 -10.60
C GLU A 642 16.10 -20.71 -9.12
N ALA A 643 15.18 -20.40 -8.21
CA ALA A 643 15.42 -20.43 -6.77
C ALA A 643 15.09 -21.80 -6.13
N ASN A 644 14.60 -22.77 -6.92
CA ASN A 644 14.27 -24.11 -6.45
C ASN A 644 15.41 -25.08 -6.76
N PRO A 645 16.23 -25.50 -5.78
CA PRO A 645 17.36 -26.40 -6.02
C PRO A 645 16.92 -27.77 -6.56
N GLU A 646 15.78 -28.29 -6.12
CA GLU A 646 15.25 -29.58 -6.55
C GLU A 646 14.84 -29.55 -8.03
N MET A 647 14.05 -28.54 -8.43
CA MET A 647 13.64 -28.39 -9.84
C MET A 647 14.84 -28.10 -10.74
N ARG A 648 15.85 -27.36 -10.26
CA ARG A 648 17.10 -27.16 -10.99
C ARG A 648 17.83 -28.47 -11.25
N ALA A 649 18.02 -29.30 -10.23
CA ALA A 649 18.62 -30.62 -10.41
C ALA A 649 17.80 -31.51 -11.37
N ARG A 650 16.46 -31.45 -11.25
CA ARG A 650 15.54 -32.25 -12.07
C ARG A 650 15.56 -31.86 -13.55
N TYR A 651 15.50 -30.57 -13.87
CA TYR A 651 15.31 -30.10 -15.25
C TYR A 651 16.61 -29.63 -15.93
N LEU A 652 17.51 -28.99 -15.19
CA LEU A 652 18.77 -28.46 -15.74
C LEU A 652 19.93 -29.47 -15.62
N GLY A 653 19.81 -30.43 -14.71
CA GLY A 653 20.75 -31.54 -14.51
C GLY A 653 21.72 -31.35 -13.36
N THR A 654 22.74 -32.20 -13.30
CA THR A 654 23.69 -32.31 -12.18
C THR A 654 24.42 -31.00 -11.89
N GLY A 655 24.48 -30.61 -10.61
CA GLY A 655 25.24 -29.47 -10.10
C GLY A 655 24.48 -28.14 -10.10
N TRP A 656 23.34 -28.05 -10.79
CA TRP A 656 22.53 -26.82 -10.85
C TRP A 656 21.85 -26.45 -9.53
N ASP A 657 21.67 -27.41 -8.64
CA ASP A 657 21.20 -27.22 -7.26
C ASP A 657 22.20 -26.41 -6.41
N LEU A 658 23.48 -26.39 -6.79
CA LEU A 658 24.58 -25.71 -6.08
C LEU A 658 24.95 -24.35 -6.68
N VAL A 659 24.25 -23.91 -7.73
CA VAL A 659 24.51 -22.64 -8.44
C VAL A 659 23.93 -21.47 -7.65
N LYS A 660 24.65 -20.34 -7.63
CA LYS A 660 24.17 -19.11 -6.99
C LYS A 660 22.97 -18.52 -7.74
N VAL A 661 21.99 -17.97 -7.05
CA VAL A 661 20.79 -17.38 -7.64
C VAL A 661 20.96 -15.87 -7.74
N ARG A 662 21.15 -15.39 -8.97
CA ARG A 662 21.16 -13.98 -9.33
C ARG A 662 19.72 -13.52 -9.61
N GLY A 663 18.90 -13.49 -8.57
CA GLY A 663 17.48 -13.23 -8.69
C GLY A 663 16.74 -13.43 -7.37
N SER A 664 15.43 -13.25 -7.42
CA SER A 664 14.53 -13.37 -6.29
C SER A 664 14.53 -14.78 -5.72
N ARG A 665 14.64 -14.91 -4.39
CA ARG A 665 14.45 -16.19 -3.69
C ARG A 665 13.04 -16.78 -3.84
N TYR A 666 12.09 -15.98 -4.31
CA TYR A 666 10.69 -16.36 -4.43
C TYR A 666 10.36 -17.01 -5.80
N ASN A 667 11.27 -17.07 -6.77
CA ASN A 667 10.98 -17.75 -8.05
C ASN A 667 11.27 -19.26 -7.96
N SER A 668 10.35 -20.00 -7.35
CA SER A 668 10.53 -21.43 -7.01
C SER A 668 9.61 -22.40 -7.75
N GLY A 669 8.91 -21.94 -8.80
CA GLY A 669 8.21 -22.82 -9.75
C GLY A 669 6.89 -23.44 -9.30
N GLU A 670 6.28 -23.01 -8.18
CA GLU A 670 5.00 -23.57 -7.71
C GLU A 670 3.86 -23.37 -8.72
N VAL A 671 3.84 -22.20 -9.37
CA VAL A 671 2.82 -21.86 -10.37
C VAL A 671 2.93 -22.73 -11.61
N LEU A 672 4.15 -23.00 -12.07
CA LEU A 672 4.40 -23.97 -13.13
C LEU A 672 3.93 -25.36 -12.72
N SER A 673 4.23 -25.77 -11.48
CA SER A 673 3.93 -27.11 -10.97
C SER A 673 2.42 -27.40 -10.93
N PHE A 674 1.60 -26.49 -10.37
CA PHE A 674 0.15 -26.73 -10.36
C PHE A 674 -0.49 -26.54 -11.73
N ALA A 675 0.06 -25.70 -12.62
CA ALA A 675 -0.45 -25.55 -13.97
C ALA A 675 -0.23 -26.84 -14.79
N LEU A 676 0.97 -27.40 -14.72
CA LEU A 676 1.28 -28.71 -15.31
C LEU A 676 0.43 -29.81 -14.69
N GLY A 677 0.24 -29.80 -13.36
CA GLY A 677 -0.62 -30.76 -12.66
C GLY A 677 -2.09 -30.72 -13.10
N LEU A 678 -2.56 -29.59 -13.63
CA LEU A 678 -3.90 -29.41 -14.21
C LEU A 678 -3.96 -29.74 -15.71
N GLY A 679 -2.83 -30.08 -16.34
CA GLY A 679 -2.75 -30.47 -17.74
C GLY A 679 -2.34 -29.35 -18.71
N ALA A 680 -1.81 -28.23 -18.23
CA ALA A 680 -1.19 -27.23 -19.10
C ALA A 680 -0.01 -27.84 -19.88
N GLN A 681 0.21 -27.40 -21.12
CA GLN A 681 1.28 -27.98 -21.93
C GLN A 681 2.64 -27.38 -21.54
N PRO A 682 3.69 -28.18 -21.32
CA PRO A 682 5.03 -27.64 -21.14
C PRO A 682 5.53 -27.04 -22.45
N ILE A 683 5.94 -25.78 -22.43
CA ILE A 683 6.51 -25.07 -23.58
C ILE A 683 7.87 -24.46 -23.22
N GLY A 684 8.64 -24.06 -24.23
CA GLY A 684 9.98 -23.51 -24.06
C GLY A 684 11.05 -24.57 -23.77
N HIS A 685 12.26 -24.11 -23.43
CA HIS A 685 13.42 -24.98 -23.24
C HIS A 685 13.62 -25.30 -21.75
N TRP A 686 13.00 -26.37 -21.25
CA TRP A 686 13.01 -26.72 -19.82
C TRP A 686 14.39 -27.05 -19.24
N SER A 687 15.31 -27.58 -20.06
CA SER A 687 16.73 -27.78 -19.71
C SER A 687 17.60 -26.53 -19.93
N GLY A 688 16.99 -25.42 -20.33
CA GLY A 688 17.66 -24.15 -20.61
C GLY A 688 17.46 -23.12 -19.49
N CYS A 689 18.50 -22.32 -19.27
CA CYS A 689 18.45 -21.20 -18.33
C CYS A 689 19.47 -20.12 -18.70
N HIS A 690 19.25 -18.93 -18.15
CA HIS A 690 20.20 -17.83 -18.20
C HIS A 690 21.26 -18.02 -17.11
N ALA A 691 22.43 -18.52 -17.54
CA ALA A 691 23.61 -18.69 -16.70
C ALA A 691 24.56 -17.49 -16.86
N VAL A 692 25.30 -17.12 -15.83
CA VAL A 692 26.22 -15.98 -15.87
C VAL A 692 27.43 -16.23 -14.99
N LEU A 693 28.52 -15.53 -15.24
CA LEU A 693 29.65 -15.45 -14.30
C LEU A 693 29.32 -14.46 -13.20
N VAL A 694 29.43 -14.89 -11.94
CA VAL A 694 29.26 -14.04 -10.76
C VAL A 694 30.47 -14.15 -9.85
N ASP A 695 30.69 -13.15 -9.00
CA ASP A 695 31.71 -13.20 -7.94
C ASP A 695 31.52 -14.47 -7.09
N ALA A 696 32.59 -15.26 -6.93
CA ALA A 696 32.54 -16.50 -6.14
C ALA A 696 32.18 -16.24 -4.66
N LYS A 697 32.40 -15.02 -4.16
CA LYS A 697 32.07 -14.58 -2.81
C LYS A 697 30.71 -13.87 -2.70
N ALA A 698 29.95 -13.76 -3.79
CA ALA A 698 28.59 -13.24 -3.74
C ALA A 698 27.70 -14.10 -2.81
N PRO A 699 26.61 -13.56 -2.25
CA PRO A 699 25.59 -14.35 -1.54
C PRO A 699 25.08 -15.51 -2.41
N ASP A 700 24.60 -16.59 -1.80
CA ASP A 700 24.09 -17.74 -2.59
C ASP A 700 22.77 -17.46 -3.30
N VAL A 701 21.99 -16.50 -2.83
CA VAL A 701 20.70 -16.11 -3.39
C VAL A 701 20.59 -14.59 -3.35
N GLU A 702 19.88 -14.01 -4.32
CA GLU A 702 19.72 -12.56 -4.49
C GLU A 702 21.03 -11.82 -4.77
N CYS A 703 21.94 -12.44 -5.54
CA CYS A 703 23.05 -11.70 -6.15
C CYS A 703 22.49 -10.65 -7.10
N ALA A 704 22.83 -9.38 -6.93
CA ALA A 704 22.26 -8.28 -7.70
C ALA A 704 23.26 -7.71 -8.73
N TYR A 705 24.44 -7.32 -8.25
CA TYR A 705 25.40 -6.52 -9.01
C TYR A 705 26.78 -7.18 -9.12
N GLU A 706 26.92 -8.44 -8.71
CA GLU A 706 28.19 -9.17 -8.64
C GLU A 706 28.53 -9.93 -9.94
N HIS A 707 27.99 -9.53 -11.08
CA HIS A 707 28.25 -10.20 -12.36
C HIS A 707 29.62 -9.79 -12.96
N ARG A 708 30.25 -10.71 -13.70
CA ARG A 708 31.67 -10.62 -14.10
C ARG A 708 31.84 -10.82 -15.61
N TYR A 709 31.42 -9.82 -16.39
CA TYR A 709 31.35 -9.90 -17.87
C TYR A 709 32.56 -9.35 -18.65
N SER A 710 33.60 -8.88 -17.97
CA SER A 710 34.77 -8.29 -18.64
C SER A 710 35.83 -9.33 -19.04
N TYR A 711 35.51 -10.63 -18.96
CA TYR A 711 36.40 -11.73 -19.34
C TYR A 711 36.98 -11.66 -20.76
N PRO A 712 36.36 -10.99 -21.77
CA PRO A 712 36.99 -10.86 -23.08
C PRO A 712 38.32 -10.11 -23.07
N TYR A 713 38.56 -9.25 -22.07
CA TYR A 713 39.80 -8.47 -21.96
C TYR A 713 40.90 -9.16 -21.14
N GLY A 714 40.70 -10.42 -20.75
CA GLY A 714 41.67 -11.20 -19.98
C GLY A 714 41.66 -12.67 -20.37
N ILE A 715 42.12 -13.51 -19.45
CA ILE A 715 42.02 -14.97 -19.53
C ILE A 715 41.26 -15.53 -18.33
N MET A 716 40.66 -16.70 -18.50
CA MET A 716 40.03 -17.47 -17.44
C MET A 716 40.77 -18.78 -17.20
N VAL A 717 41.14 -19.04 -15.95
CA VAL A 717 41.77 -20.31 -15.55
C VAL A 717 40.92 -21.04 -14.51
N ASP A 718 40.92 -22.37 -14.57
CA ASP A 718 40.36 -23.21 -13.50
C ASP A 718 41.28 -23.25 -12.26
N ILE A 719 40.87 -23.97 -11.22
CA ILE A 719 41.69 -24.12 -9.99
C ILE A 719 43.03 -24.84 -10.24
N ASN A 720 43.17 -25.58 -11.34
CA ASN A 720 44.40 -26.24 -11.74
C ASN A 720 45.26 -25.32 -12.62
N GLY A 721 44.91 -24.05 -12.78
CA GLY A 721 45.65 -23.07 -13.58
C GLY A 721 45.53 -23.26 -15.10
N LYS A 722 44.54 -24.01 -15.60
CA LYS A 722 44.34 -24.27 -17.03
C LYS A 722 43.24 -23.39 -17.63
N ARG A 723 43.46 -22.88 -18.84
CA ARG A 723 42.39 -22.23 -19.62
C ARG A 723 41.39 -23.28 -20.11
N PHE A 724 40.11 -22.90 -20.16
CA PHE A 724 39.01 -23.82 -20.49
C PHE A 724 37.96 -23.24 -21.47
N ALA A 725 38.05 -21.96 -21.81
CA ALA A 725 37.14 -21.31 -22.76
C ALA A 725 37.90 -20.37 -23.71
N ASP A 726 37.34 -20.14 -24.90
CA ASP A 726 37.73 -19.02 -25.75
C ASP A 726 37.02 -17.76 -25.27
N GLU A 727 37.72 -16.93 -24.49
CA GLU A 727 37.15 -15.70 -23.94
C GLU A 727 36.95 -14.62 -25.01
N GLY A 728 37.50 -14.81 -26.22
CA GLY A 728 37.41 -13.87 -27.36
C GLY A 728 36.56 -14.39 -28.52
N GLU A 729 35.72 -15.40 -28.31
CA GLU A 729 34.86 -15.99 -29.34
C GLU A 729 33.88 -14.97 -29.95
N ASP A 730 33.24 -14.17 -29.10
CA ASP A 730 32.37 -13.05 -29.51
C ASP A 730 32.25 -12.03 -28.36
N PHE A 731 31.58 -10.90 -28.60
CA PHE A 731 31.25 -9.92 -27.57
C PHE A 731 30.53 -10.58 -26.40
N PHE A 732 30.79 -10.08 -25.18
CA PHE A 732 30.29 -10.70 -23.96
C PHE A 732 28.78 -10.95 -23.99
N SER A 733 28.00 -10.08 -24.66
CA SER A 733 26.54 -10.15 -24.77
C SER A 733 26.02 -11.41 -25.46
N TYR A 734 26.87 -12.12 -26.19
CA TYR A 734 26.54 -13.37 -26.88
C TYR A 734 27.15 -14.60 -26.19
N THR A 735 28.24 -14.43 -25.44
CA THR A 735 29.00 -15.55 -24.84
C THR A 735 28.82 -15.71 -23.33
N TYR A 736 28.25 -14.73 -22.61
CA TYR A 736 28.19 -14.77 -21.13
C TYR A 736 27.48 -16.02 -20.58
N ALA A 737 26.44 -16.49 -21.28
CA ALA A 737 25.65 -17.65 -20.83
C ALA A 737 26.39 -18.96 -21.00
N LYS A 738 27.15 -19.07 -22.09
CA LYS A 738 28.06 -20.18 -22.34
C LYS A 738 29.16 -20.22 -21.27
N CYS A 739 29.85 -19.10 -21.04
CA CYS A 739 30.94 -19.04 -20.06
C CYS A 739 30.47 -19.37 -18.63
N GLY A 740 29.31 -18.85 -18.22
CA GLY A 740 28.72 -19.20 -16.92
C GLY A 740 28.50 -20.71 -16.77
N ARG A 741 27.98 -21.36 -17.82
CA ARG A 741 27.74 -22.81 -17.85
C ARG A 741 29.04 -23.63 -17.88
N GLU A 742 30.09 -23.16 -18.54
CA GLU A 742 31.37 -23.87 -18.54
C GLU A 742 32.02 -23.87 -17.15
N VAL A 743 31.92 -22.77 -16.38
CA VAL A 743 32.44 -22.72 -15.00
C VAL A 743 31.73 -23.70 -14.07
N LEU A 744 30.45 -23.99 -14.30
CA LEU A 744 29.72 -25.02 -13.54
C LEU A 744 30.36 -26.42 -13.68
N ARG A 745 30.98 -26.72 -14.82
CA ARG A 745 31.61 -28.03 -15.09
C ARG A 745 32.99 -28.18 -14.45
N LEU A 746 33.57 -27.08 -13.96
CA LEU A 746 34.90 -27.09 -13.36
C LEU A 746 34.87 -27.65 -11.92
N PRO A 747 36.00 -28.19 -11.44
CA PRO A 747 36.15 -28.53 -10.02
C PRO A 747 35.80 -27.33 -9.14
N TRP A 748 35.03 -27.57 -8.08
CA TRP A 748 34.53 -26.53 -7.16
C TRP A 748 33.71 -25.41 -7.80
N ARG A 749 33.32 -25.55 -9.09
CA ARG A 749 32.55 -24.56 -9.84
C ARG A 749 33.20 -23.17 -9.82
N THR A 750 34.53 -23.13 -9.78
CA THR A 750 35.30 -21.90 -9.55
C THR A 750 36.33 -21.71 -10.67
N ALA A 751 36.41 -20.49 -11.18
CA ALA A 751 37.45 -20.04 -12.08
C ALA A 751 38.01 -18.70 -11.60
N TYR A 752 39.15 -18.28 -12.14
CA TYR A 752 39.75 -16.98 -11.89
C TYR A 752 39.91 -16.23 -13.21
N GLN A 753 39.38 -15.02 -13.27
CA GLN A 753 39.64 -14.09 -14.37
C GLN A 753 40.89 -13.29 -14.06
N ILE A 754 41.87 -13.32 -14.96
CA ILE A 754 43.16 -12.65 -14.81
C ILE A 754 43.27 -11.51 -15.82
N PHE A 755 43.63 -10.33 -15.32
CA PHE A 755 43.81 -9.10 -16.09
C PHE A 755 45.12 -8.42 -15.70
N ASP A 756 45.52 -7.43 -16.48
CA ASP A 756 46.69 -6.61 -16.24
C ASP A 756 46.34 -5.11 -16.26
N SER A 757 47.33 -4.24 -16.07
CA SER A 757 47.07 -2.79 -15.96
C SER A 757 46.60 -2.14 -17.26
N LYS A 758 46.93 -2.73 -18.43
CA LYS A 758 46.46 -2.24 -19.75
C LYS A 758 44.95 -2.39 -19.89
N THR A 759 44.40 -3.50 -19.39
CA THR A 759 42.99 -3.86 -19.54
C THR A 759 42.13 -3.45 -18.35
N ARG A 760 42.75 -3.14 -17.20
CA ARG A 760 42.06 -2.68 -15.98
C ARG A 760 41.08 -1.51 -16.20
N PRO A 761 41.39 -0.47 -16.99
CA PRO A 761 40.47 0.64 -17.27
C PRO A 761 39.28 0.26 -18.15
N LEU A 762 39.36 -0.86 -18.88
CA LEU A 762 38.29 -1.38 -19.74
C LEU A 762 37.27 -2.23 -18.98
N LEU A 763 37.61 -2.67 -17.76
CA LEU A 763 36.72 -3.49 -16.95
C LEU A 763 35.52 -2.65 -16.50
N ARG A 764 34.35 -3.28 -16.53
CA ARG A 764 33.12 -2.66 -16.06
C ARG A 764 33.20 -2.33 -14.56
N SER A 765 32.39 -1.35 -14.15
CA SER A 765 32.42 -0.80 -12.78
C SER A 765 32.12 -1.84 -11.68
N GLU A 766 31.47 -2.95 -12.00
CA GLU A 766 31.24 -4.04 -11.06
C GLU A 766 32.56 -4.63 -10.53
N TYR A 767 33.64 -4.59 -11.31
CA TYR A 767 34.99 -5.04 -10.92
C TYR A 767 35.66 -4.14 -9.86
N ASN A 768 35.06 -2.99 -9.54
CA ASN A 768 35.52 -2.14 -8.43
C ASN A 768 34.94 -2.58 -7.09
N ARG A 769 34.02 -3.56 -7.08
CA ARG A 769 33.34 -4.08 -5.90
C ARG A 769 33.59 -5.58 -5.77
N GLY A 770 33.50 -6.11 -4.56
CA GLY A 770 33.72 -7.54 -4.28
C GLY A 770 35.19 -7.93 -4.11
N PHE A 771 35.41 -9.22 -3.88
CA PHE A 771 36.74 -9.74 -3.53
C PHE A 771 37.61 -9.89 -4.78
N HIS A 772 38.83 -9.37 -4.72
CA HIS A 772 39.86 -9.58 -5.73
C HIS A 772 41.24 -9.42 -5.09
N VAL A 773 42.26 -9.93 -5.77
CA VAL A 773 43.67 -9.74 -5.37
C VAL A 773 44.44 -9.11 -6.52
N PHE A 774 45.53 -8.42 -6.19
CA PHE A 774 46.47 -7.89 -7.16
C PHE A 774 47.92 -8.09 -6.69
N ALA A 775 48.85 -8.15 -7.64
CA ALA A 775 50.29 -8.26 -7.39
C ALA A 775 51.11 -7.81 -8.61
N ASP A 776 52.40 -7.54 -8.41
CA ASP A 776 53.29 -7.08 -9.49
C ASP A 776 53.84 -8.23 -10.36
N THR A 777 53.60 -9.48 -9.98
CA THR A 777 53.94 -10.68 -10.77
C THR A 777 52.80 -11.69 -10.78
N ILE A 778 52.70 -12.48 -11.84
CA ILE A 778 51.70 -13.58 -11.96
C ILE A 778 51.87 -14.62 -10.84
N GLU A 779 53.11 -14.93 -10.47
CA GLU A 779 53.41 -15.85 -9.36
C GLU A 779 52.88 -15.31 -8.02
N ALA A 780 53.19 -14.06 -7.69
CA ALA A 780 52.72 -13.44 -6.45
C ALA A 780 51.19 -13.28 -6.45
N LEU A 781 50.58 -13.05 -7.61
CA LEU A 781 49.13 -13.00 -7.77
C LEU A 781 48.50 -14.36 -7.46
N ALA A 782 48.99 -15.42 -8.09
CA ALA A 782 48.44 -16.77 -7.95
C ALA A 782 48.62 -17.32 -6.53
N LYS A 783 49.75 -17.04 -5.86
CA LYS A 783 50.00 -17.42 -4.47
C LYS A 783 49.04 -16.77 -3.46
N LYS A 784 48.42 -15.63 -3.81
CA LYS A 784 47.39 -14.97 -2.97
C LYS A 784 46.00 -15.63 -3.09
N LEU A 785 45.82 -16.57 -4.01
CA LEU A 785 44.53 -17.21 -4.27
C LEU A 785 44.50 -18.63 -3.67
N PRO A 786 43.69 -18.87 -2.63
CA PRO A 786 43.62 -20.17 -1.99
C PRO A 786 43.14 -21.27 -2.97
N GLY A 787 43.89 -22.37 -3.05
CA GLY A 787 43.52 -23.55 -3.85
C GLY A 787 43.85 -23.47 -5.35
N LEU A 788 44.49 -22.40 -5.82
CA LEU A 788 44.94 -22.26 -7.20
C LEU A 788 46.35 -22.84 -7.37
N ASP A 789 46.55 -23.69 -8.39
CA ASP A 789 47.87 -24.18 -8.79
C ASP A 789 48.71 -23.04 -9.41
N TRP A 790 49.47 -22.36 -8.56
CA TRP A 790 50.24 -21.18 -8.95
C TRP A 790 51.34 -21.50 -9.97
N GLU A 791 51.94 -22.69 -9.94
CA GLU A 791 52.99 -23.09 -10.88
C GLU A 791 52.40 -23.24 -12.28
N ASN A 792 51.22 -23.87 -12.39
CA ASN A 792 50.58 -24.06 -13.67
C ASN A 792 50.00 -22.76 -14.24
N VAL A 793 49.52 -21.83 -13.39
CA VAL A 793 49.09 -20.50 -13.83
C VAL A 793 50.24 -19.74 -14.50
N VAL A 794 51.44 -19.75 -13.92
CA VAL A 794 52.62 -19.09 -14.51
C VAL A 794 52.94 -19.67 -15.89
N LYS A 795 52.91 -21.01 -16.02
CA LYS A 795 53.11 -21.70 -17.31
C LYS A 795 52.04 -21.33 -18.33
N THR A 796 50.77 -21.33 -17.93
CA THR A 796 49.63 -20.97 -18.78
C THR A 796 49.72 -19.54 -19.28
N VAL A 797 50.08 -18.57 -18.42
CA VAL A 797 50.23 -17.16 -18.83
C VAL A 797 51.42 -16.99 -19.77
N SER A 798 52.55 -17.65 -19.51
CA SER A 798 53.70 -17.62 -20.43
C SER A 798 53.32 -18.16 -21.81
N ALA A 799 52.73 -19.36 -21.87
CA ALA A 799 52.32 -19.98 -23.13
C ALA A 799 51.25 -19.15 -23.87
N PHE A 800 50.36 -18.50 -23.13
CA PHE A 800 49.39 -17.57 -23.70
C PHE A 800 50.07 -16.35 -24.32
N ASN A 801 50.99 -15.71 -23.61
CA ASN A 801 51.70 -14.52 -24.09
C ASN A 801 52.53 -14.81 -25.35
N ASP A 802 53.18 -15.98 -25.40
CA ASP A 802 53.99 -16.44 -26.54
C ASP A 802 53.13 -16.74 -27.78
N ALA A 803 51.86 -17.12 -27.58
CA ALA A 803 50.93 -17.46 -28.64
C ALA A 803 50.19 -16.26 -29.26
N VAL A 804 50.25 -15.07 -28.65
CA VAL A 804 49.55 -13.86 -29.11
C VAL A 804 50.16 -13.31 -30.41
N ASN A 805 49.31 -13.06 -31.42
CA ASN A 805 49.71 -12.43 -32.67
C ASN A 805 49.88 -10.90 -32.57
N ASP A 806 50.42 -10.30 -33.64
CA ASP A 806 50.73 -8.87 -33.71
C ASP A 806 49.56 -7.98 -34.19
N ALA A 807 48.35 -8.51 -34.36
CA ALA A 807 47.21 -7.69 -34.77
C ALA A 807 46.89 -6.59 -33.72
N PRO A 808 46.43 -5.40 -34.15
CA PRO A 808 46.12 -4.31 -33.24
C PRO A 808 44.93 -4.64 -32.34
N PHE A 809 44.98 -4.19 -31.09
CA PHE A 809 43.88 -4.36 -30.15
C PHE A 809 42.80 -3.30 -30.40
N ASP A 810 41.56 -3.74 -30.62
CA ASP A 810 40.40 -2.87 -30.80
C ASP A 810 39.16 -3.49 -30.10
N PRO A 811 38.78 -3.01 -28.90
CA PRO A 811 37.66 -3.59 -28.15
C PRO A 811 36.29 -3.31 -28.78
N SER A 812 36.21 -2.52 -29.85
CA SER A 812 34.94 -2.12 -30.49
C SER A 812 34.47 -3.05 -31.61
N LYS A 813 35.30 -4.00 -32.04
CA LYS A 813 35.03 -4.95 -33.13
C LYS A 813 35.74 -6.28 -32.88
N HIS A 814 35.41 -7.30 -33.66
CA HIS A 814 36.29 -8.47 -33.80
C HIS A 814 37.61 -8.00 -34.43
N ASP A 815 38.66 -7.91 -33.62
CA ASP A 815 39.91 -7.24 -33.99
C ASP A 815 40.93 -8.18 -34.65
N GLY A 816 40.67 -9.49 -34.65
CA GLY A 816 41.58 -10.50 -35.16
C GLY A 816 42.86 -10.64 -34.31
N LYS A 817 42.92 -10.01 -33.13
CA LYS A 817 44.02 -10.21 -32.18
C LYS A 817 43.80 -11.50 -31.42
N CYS A 818 44.50 -12.55 -31.83
CA CYS A 818 44.21 -13.92 -31.43
C CYS A 818 45.45 -14.66 -30.91
N THR A 819 45.24 -15.85 -30.33
CA THR A 819 46.32 -16.80 -30.03
C THR A 819 46.41 -17.95 -31.03
N GLN A 820 47.62 -18.42 -31.32
CA GLN A 820 47.90 -19.53 -32.23
C GLN A 820 48.69 -20.64 -31.54
N GLY A 821 48.41 -21.90 -31.88
CA GLY A 821 49.17 -23.06 -31.37
C GLY A 821 48.87 -23.49 -29.93
N ILE A 822 47.86 -22.89 -29.27
CA ILE A 822 47.39 -23.28 -27.93
C ILE A 822 45.90 -23.63 -27.95
N ALA A 823 45.47 -24.51 -27.05
CA ALA A 823 44.08 -24.91 -26.88
C ALA A 823 43.62 -24.67 -25.41
N PRO A 824 42.48 -23.99 -25.18
CA PRO A 824 41.65 -23.31 -26.19
C PRO A 824 42.37 -22.11 -26.81
N MET A 825 42.07 -21.80 -28.07
CA MET A 825 42.50 -20.54 -28.66
C MET A 825 41.75 -19.36 -28.01
N LYS A 826 42.24 -18.14 -28.23
CA LYS A 826 41.50 -16.92 -27.97
C LYS A 826 41.30 -16.21 -29.30
N SER A 827 40.07 -16.11 -29.79
CA SER A 827 39.79 -15.68 -31.16
C SER A 827 39.96 -14.18 -31.41
N ASN A 828 39.71 -13.34 -30.39
CA ASN A 828 39.83 -11.88 -30.46
C ASN A 828 40.33 -11.30 -29.12
N TRP A 829 40.79 -10.05 -29.15
CA TRP A 829 41.20 -9.28 -27.96
C TRP A 829 42.30 -9.93 -27.11
N ALA A 830 43.13 -10.78 -27.71
CA ALA A 830 44.20 -11.50 -27.02
C ALA A 830 45.39 -10.58 -26.69
N GLN A 831 45.29 -9.81 -25.60
CA GLN A 831 46.43 -9.02 -25.11
C GLN A 831 47.36 -9.85 -24.23
N ARG A 832 48.67 -9.73 -24.45
CA ARG A 832 49.68 -10.29 -23.55
C ARG A 832 49.48 -9.73 -22.14
N LEU A 833 49.49 -10.60 -21.13
CA LEU A 833 49.51 -10.25 -19.71
C LEU A 833 50.97 -10.03 -19.29
N ASP A 834 51.49 -8.82 -19.54
CA ASP A 834 52.90 -8.48 -19.34
C ASP A 834 53.12 -7.16 -18.58
N THR A 835 52.05 -6.44 -18.24
CA THR A 835 52.15 -5.11 -17.62
C THR A 835 51.53 -5.09 -16.21
N PRO A 836 52.32 -5.00 -15.13
CA PRO A 836 51.80 -4.97 -13.77
C PRO A 836 51.07 -3.64 -13.44
N PRO A 837 50.29 -3.59 -12.34
CA PRO A 837 49.89 -4.73 -11.52
C PRO A 837 48.93 -5.68 -12.26
N PHE A 838 49.01 -6.96 -11.93
CA PHE A 838 48.07 -7.98 -12.37
C PHE A 838 46.93 -8.10 -11.37
N TYR A 839 45.73 -8.44 -11.86
CA TYR A 839 44.52 -8.54 -11.07
C TYR A 839 43.87 -9.91 -11.29
N ALA A 840 43.35 -10.51 -10.21
CA ALA A 840 42.60 -11.75 -10.30
C ALA A 840 41.28 -11.68 -9.54
N PHE A 841 40.21 -12.10 -10.21
CA PHE A 841 38.85 -12.10 -9.70
C PHE A 841 38.30 -13.53 -9.69
N PRO A 842 37.94 -14.09 -8.51
CA PRO A 842 37.32 -15.41 -8.46
C PRO A 842 35.86 -15.32 -8.92
N VAL A 843 35.48 -16.24 -9.80
CA VAL A 843 34.14 -16.30 -10.38
C VAL A 843 33.55 -17.70 -10.27
N THR A 844 32.23 -17.76 -10.18
CA THR A 844 31.43 -18.99 -10.21
C THR A 844 30.22 -18.84 -11.13
N CYS A 845 29.48 -19.91 -11.34
CA CYS A 845 28.23 -19.89 -12.08
C CYS A 845 27.10 -19.30 -11.23
N GLY A 846 26.33 -18.38 -11.81
CA GLY A 846 25.06 -17.89 -11.28
C GLY A 846 23.92 -18.14 -12.27
N ILE A 847 22.71 -18.41 -11.76
CA ILE A 847 21.48 -18.53 -12.55
C ILE A 847 20.59 -17.30 -12.32
N THR A 848 20.05 -16.71 -13.39
CA THR A 848 19.09 -15.59 -13.28
C THR A 848 17.65 -16.04 -13.47
N PHE A 849 17.35 -16.84 -14.51
CA PHE A 849 15.99 -17.35 -14.78
C PHE A 849 16.04 -18.60 -15.67
N THR A 850 14.96 -19.38 -15.68
CA THR A 850 14.79 -20.59 -16.49
C THR A 850 14.00 -20.31 -17.77
N PHE A 851 14.15 -21.13 -18.81
CA PHE A 851 13.48 -20.95 -20.11
C PHE A 851 12.23 -21.84 -20.29
N GLY A 852 11.92 -22.70 -19.33
CA GLY A 852 10.70 -23.51 -19.33
C GLY A 852 9.46 -22.71 -18.89
N GLY A 853 8.33 -22.95 -19.55
CA GLY A 853 7.04 -22.33 -19.26
C GLY A 853 5.86 -23.27 -19.55
N VAL A 854 4.64 -22.73 -19.47
CA VAL A 854 3.39 -23.46 -19.77
C VAL A 854 2.56 -22.70 -20.81
N GLY A 855 1.85 -23.45 -21.65
CA GLY A 855 0.97 -22.97 -22.73
C GLY A 855 -0.45 -23.51 -22.66
#